data_AF-A0A2U8GP52-F1
#
_entry.id   AF-A0A2U8GP52-F1
#
_cell.length_a   1.000
_cell.length_b   1.000
_cell.length_c   1.000
_cell.angle_alpha   90.00
_cell.angle_beta   90.00
_cell.angle_gamma   90.00
#
_symmetry.space_group_name_H-M   'P 1'
#
loop_
_entity.id
_entity.type
_entity.pdbx_description
1 polymer ?
#
loop_
_entity_poly.entity_id
_entity_poly.type
_entity_poly.pdbx_seq_one_letter_code
_entity_poly.pdbx_strand_id
1 'polypeptide(L)'
;MLSPLALAAEPGDGALVIANGGFEAGKSPWWGKGDVVSGGAAEGNASMRVTGGFVAQDKRAIKGGSRYRISMRIRGENAPAGSVFVQLSYRGEGVDQGWVGPARVALGGRTEPALFVTGETSTWRPHSVVVAAPEGASELLLYLRKVSGTNGAAYFDAVRVEPTTDPVDTAATLRRDELAAELLEADGATPVPVAGVADRPPARQTPPLLTLSEPGRSNYRIQVAVDADAVTMHAAGELARYLQLITGSGFLPLTSSGDGSAQRLIVVGQGAKAMAALAPDLSFEGLGEDGFLIRTVGEHILIAGQTSRGTMYGVNWFLDRKLGVKWLSPTYVHIPRQTRLAIAPVTERQVPRFSYREVLSSEGEDKRFRAHNLLNGESHGPSFQPGPPEIDTWDRSWRAKGGDGTFWALLDKKNSERLHPEWFAGGQVAMMNPDMRQAMAEGIIKRLKQHPDYRSIWFDIHDMDWGWDMDPASRRFAEQHGGSPAAPRLDMVIDVAERVRKHMPGARFAFNAYHWSFSPPAGMRVPDHVMVFPMTIHVDYRYPLNEGSNRQLGEDIAGWSRIAKNVLVWDHITNFSGFLQPTPNIYPIGKSIRWLAGLPNVNGYFAEGSWNTRGAEFASLRAWLIARLLWNPDQDVRALVAEFCTYYYGAAGAQILEYIDLMHQAIDEHGDVLAEKSHVDQRMFGVRFIALADRLFDEAEVAVAGDPQRLSHVRAARMSVDYVALVNRAALSAMAMREGVEWDPAMEVRQARFWAAISAEGVKAYRQDGSITALRELLAIERRPPQAPSVVQGLKSADWVDFQELSFNLYGRARIVPDPQASDAAAARIPGNERAWAIHLKLDRLPGEGRWDLYARVRIDAPSQSGHDFAAILGAYPGSRASTRLDAARLGDGNYTEILIPGGPFVMTKDHAKGIYIQVGRGASTDALLVDRIFALRHGTRAENGLGKAASE
;
A
#
# COMPACT_ATOMS: atom_id res chain seq x y z
N MET A 1 -50.34 -16.56 -33.49
CA MET A 1 -51.29 -15.58 -32.94
C MET A 1 -50.91 -15.28 -31.51
N LEU A 2 -50.41 -14.08 -31.24
CA LEU A 2 -50.72 -13.19 -30.10
C LEU A 2 -49.78 -11.96 -30.18
N SER A 3 -50.36 -10.80 -29.97
CA SER A 3 -50.00 -9.49 -30.53
C SER A 3 -48.67 -8.85 -30.10
N PRO A 4 -48.08 -8.00 -30.96
CA PRO A 4 -47.20 -6.91 -30.56
C PRO A 4 -48.05 -5.67 -30.23
N LEU A 5 -47.88 -5.07 -29.05
CA LEU A 5 -48.14 -3.64 -28.74
C LEU A 5 -48.02 -3.39 -27.23
N ALA A 6 -46.92 -2.77 -26.84
CA ALA A 6 -46.90 -1.78 -25.77
C ALA A 6 -45.76 -0.81 -26.11
N LEU A 7 -46.09 0.23 -26.89
CA LEU A 7 -45.28 1.44 -26.92
C LEU A 7 -45.18 1.93 -25.47
N ALA A 8 -43.95 2.12 -24.99
CA ALA A 8 -43.70 2.89 -23.79
C ALA A 8 -44.30 4.28 -23.99
N ALA A 9 -45.29 4.63 -23.17
CA ALA A 9 -45.78 6.00 -23.10
C ALA A 9 -44.62 6.89 -22.67
N GLU A 10 -44.38 7.98 -23.39
CA GLU A 10 -43.54 9.07 -22.86
C GLU A 10 -44.13 9.54 -21.52
N PRO A 11 -43.30 9.78 -20.49
CA PRO A 11 -43.81 10.35 -19.24
C PRO A 11 -44.34 11.75 -19.55
N GLY A 12 -45.66 11.91 -19.47
CA GLY A 12 -46.30 13.22 -19.55
C GLY A 12 -45.76 14.13 -18.46
N ASP A 13 -45.56 15.40 -18.81
CA ASP A 13 -44.96 16.52 -18.05
C ASP A 13 -45.64 16.88 -16.70
N GLY A 14 -46.28 15.94 -15.99
CA GLY A 14 -46.98 16.23 -14.73
C GLY A 14 -47.09 15.10 -13.69
N ALA A 15 -46.58 13.89 -13.95
CA ALA A 15 -46.61 12.81 -12.95
C ALA A 15 -45.39 12.86 -12.02
N LEU A 16 -45.62 12.89 -10.71
CA LEU A 16 -44.55 12.81 -9.69
C LEU A 16 -43.80 11.48 -9.79
N VAL A 17 -42.47 11.53 -9.79
CA VAL A 17 -41.62 10.32 -9.82
C VAL A 17 -41.84 9.46 -8.56
N ILE A 18 -41.91 10.10 -7.39
CA ILE A 18 -42.31 9.49 -6.11
C ILE A 18 -43.79 9.78 -5.86
N ALA A 19 -44.58 8.75 -5.63
CA ALA A 19 -46.00 8.90 -5.29
C ALA A 19 -46.18 9.03 -3.77
N ASN A 20 -47.09 9.90 -3.30
CA ASN A 20 -47.43 10.01 -1.88
C ASN A 20 -46.21 10.20 -0.93
N GLY A 21 -45.33 11.15 -1.26
CA GLY A 21 -44.14 11.45 -0.47
C GLY A 21 -44.39 12.27 0.81
N GLY A 22 -45.58 12.86 0.96
CA GLY A 22 -46.06 13.51 2.19
C GLY A 22 -46.96 12.61 3.06
N PHE A 23 -47.18 11.36 2.65
CA PHE A 23 -47.85 10.31 3.44
C PHE A 23 -49.31 10.57 3.87
N GLU A 24 -49.93 11.67 3.45
CA GLU A 24 -51.33 12.02 3.76
C GLU A 24 -52.34 10.99 3.24
N ALA A 25 -52.04 10.35 2.10
CA ALA A 25 -52.87 9.28 1.54
C ALA A 25 -52.56 7.90 2.16
N GLY A 26 -51.87 7.87 3.30
CA GLY A 26 -51.46 6.66 4.01
C GLY A 26 -50.14 6.09 3.51
N LYS A 27 -49.90 4.80 3.76
CA LYS A 27 -48.61 4.15 3.46
C LYS A 27 -48.46 3.78 1.99
N SER A 28 -49.54 3.43 1.29
CA SER A 28 -49.48 3.04 -0.13
C SER A 28 -49.04 4.22 -1.00
N PRO A 29 -48.09 4.08 -1.95
CA PRO A 29 -47.52 2.83 -2.48
C PRO A 29 -46.16 2.42 -1.86
N TRP A 30 -45.80 2.93 -0.69
CA TRP A 30 -44.58 2.55 0.02
C TRP A 30 -44.71 1.16 0.67
N TRP A 31 -43.74 0.28 0.44
CA TRP A 31 -43.70 -1.07 1.01
C TRP A 31 -42.52 -1.23 1.98
N GLY A 32 -42.61 -2.19 2.92
CA GLY A 32 -41.60 -2.41 3.96
C GLY A 32 -42.13 -2.17 5.38
N LYS A 33 -41.24 -1.97 6.36
CA LYS A 33 -41.53 -1.98 7.80
C LYS A 33 -41.75 -0.58 8.43
N GLY A 34 -42.25 0.39 7.65
CA GLY A 34 -42.58 1.73 8.15
C GLY A 34 -44.07 1.89 8.52
N ASP A 35 -44.37 2.80 9.44
CA ASP A 35 -45.73 3.14 9.88
C ASP A 35 -46.02 4.61 9.59
N VAL A 36 -47.20 4.92 9.04
CA VAL A 36 -47.64 6.32 8.89
C VAL A 36 -48.25 6.78 10.21
N VAL A 37 -47.74 7.89 10.74
CA VAL A 37 -48.19 8.48 12.01
C VAL A 37 -48.71 9.89 11.78
N SER A 38 -49.76 10.26 12.51
CA SER A 38 -50.35 11.59 12.47
C SER A 38 -49.83 12.48 13.61
N GLY A 39 -49.73 13.79 13.35
CA GLY A 39 -49.24 14.79 14.29
C GLY A 39 -47.71 14.91 14.33
N GLY A 40 -47.21 16.13 14.19
CA GLY A 40 -45.77 16.42 14.21
C GLY A 40 -45.02 16.09 12.90
N ALA A 41 -45.72 16.11 11.76
CA ALA A 41 -45.15 16.07 10.42
C ALA A 41 -44.35 17.34 10.08
N ALA A 42 -43.53 17.30 9.02
CA ALA A 42 -42.79 18.46 8.54
C ALA A 42 -43.67 19.33 7.63
N GLU A 43 -44.48 18.70 6.79
CA GLU A 43 -45.52 19.29 5.94
C GLU A 43 -46.83 18.50 6.15
N GLY A 44 -47.98 19.17 6.15
CA GLY A 44 -49.26 18.48 6.37
C GLY A 44 -49.43 17.95 7.80
N ASN A 45 -49.96 16.74 7.94
CA ASN A 45 -50.31 16.11 9.21
C ASN A 45 -49.76 14.67 9.36
N ALA A 46 -49.31 14.01 8.29
CA ALA A 46 -48.82 12.64 8.30
C ALA A 46 -47.31 12.56 8.01
N SER A 47 -46.63 11.59 8.61
CA SER A 47 -45.22 11.30 8.28
C SER A 47 -44.91 9.81 8.38
N MET A 48 -43.83 9.38 7.74
CA MET A 48 -43.38 8.00 7.75
C MET A 48 -42.40 7.73 8.88
N ARG A 49 -42.79 6.90 9.85
CA ARG A 49 -41.95 6.44 10.96
C ARG A 49 -41.31 5.09 10.63
N VAL A 50 -40.01 4.98 10.85
CA VAL A 50 -39.22 3.75 10.69
C VAL A 50 -38.41 3.51 11.96
N THR A 51 -38.67 2.42 12.67
CA THR A 51 -37.94 2.03 13.90
C THR A 51 -36.75 1.10 13.63
N GLY A 52 -36.76 0.41 12.49
CA GLY A 52 -35.65 -0.41 12.01
C GLY A 52 -35.97 -1.07 10.67
N GLY A 53 -34.95 -1.26 9.84
CA GLY A 53 -35.10 -1.80 8.49
C GLY A 53 -35.31 -0.69 7.47
N PHE A 54 -36.35 -0.81 6.64
CA PHE A 54 -36.60 0.14 5.56
C PHE A 54 -38.09 0.23 5.21
N VAL A 55 -38.42 1.32 4.53
CA VAL A 55 -39.60 1.47 3.69
C VAL A 55 -39.14 2.03 2.33
N ALA A 56 -39.73 1.56 1.23
CA ALA A 56 -39.23 1.86 -0.11
C ALA A 56 -40.35 2.04 -1.14
N GLN A 57 -40.00 2.77 -2.20
CA GLN A 57 -40.68 2.72 -3.49
C GLN A 57 -39.66 2.32 -4.56
N ASP A 58 -40.00 1.31 -5.33
CA ASP A 58 -39.24 0.81 -6.46
C ASP A 58 -40.00 0.97 -7.78
N LYS A 59 -39.33 0.67 -8.90
CA LYS A 59 -39.88 0.75 -10.26
C LYS A 59 -40.40 2.14 -10.62
N ARG A 60 -39.77 3.19 -10.10
CA ARG A 60 -40.15 4.56 -10.43
C ARG A 60 -39.56 4.97 -11.76
N ALA A 61 -40.41 5.17 -12.77
CA ALA A 61 -39.98 5.55 -14.10
C ALA A 61 -39.15 6.83 -14.09
N ILE A 62 -37.98 6.78 -14.71
CA ILE A 62 -37.06 7.91 -14.93
C ILE A 62 -36.48 7.82 -16.34
N LYS A 63 -35.77 8.87 -16.75
CA LYS A 63 -35.01 8.94 -18.00
C LYS A 63 -33.52 8.86 -17.70
N GLY A 64 -32.83 7.87 -18.29
CA GLY A 64 -31.38 7.74 -18.21
C GLY A 64 -30.66 8.96 -18.79
N GLY A 65 -29.47 9.26 -18.25
CA GLY A 65 -28.69 10.45 -18.60
C GLY A 65 -29.21 11.77 -18.00
N SER A 66 -30.43 11.80 -17.45
CA SER A 66 -31.00 12.98 -16.80
C SER A 66 -30.50 13.15 -15.36
N ARG A 67 -30.62 14.37 -14.83
CA ARG A 67 -30.35 14.70 -13.43
C ARG A 67 -31.64 14.88 -12.65
N TYR A 68 -31.61 14.46 -11.40
CA TYR A 68 -32.76 14.52 -10.49
C TYR A 68 -32.34 15.11 -9.15
N ARG A 69 -33.10 16.08 -8.66
CA ARG A 69 -33.05 16.54 -7.28
C ARG A 69 -33.91 15.64 -6.43
N ILE A 70 -33.32 15.08 -5.38
CA ILE A 70 -33.99 14.25 -4.39
C ILE A 70 -33.96 15.02 -3.08
N SER A 71 -35.13 15.36 -2.55
CA SER A 71 -35.25 16.15 -1.32
C SER A 71 -36.26 15.56 -0.35
N MET A 72 -36.04 15.77 0.93
CA MET A 72 -36.96 15.38 2.00
C MET A 72 -36.66 16.12 3.31
N ARG A 73 -37.56 15.97 4.28
CA ARG A 73 -37.36 16.36 5.68
C ARG A 73 -37.11 15.08 6.49
N ILE A 74 -36.08 15.10 7.34
CA ILE A 74 -35.74 13.97 8.21
C ILE A 74 -35.71 14.45 9.67
N ARG A 75 -36.31 13.67 10.56
CA ARG A 75 -36.21 13.85 12.01
C ARG A 75 -35.85 12.52 12.66
N GLY A 76 -34.77 12.49 13.42
CA GLY A 76 -34.36 11.34 14.23
C GLY A 76 -34.67 11.59 15.69
N GLU A 77 -35.39 10.67 16.32
CA GLU A 77 -35.75 10.71 17.73
C GLU A 77 -35.01 9.60 18.47
N ASN A 78 -34.14 9.97 19.43
CA ASN A 78 -33.26 9.05 20.16
C ASN A 78 -32.47 8.09 19.24
N ALA A 79 -32.20 8.53 18.01
CA ALA A 79 -31.56 7.74 16.96
C ALA A 79 -30.04 7.99 17.01
N PRO A 80 -29.19 6.96 17.18
CA PRO A 80 -27.75 7.16 17.17
C PRO A 80 -27.26 7.85 15.90
N ALA A 81 -26.20 8.65 15.99
CA ALA A 81 -25.55 9.25 14.84
C ALA A 81 -25.20 8.17 13.78
N GLY A 82 -25.50 8.45 12.52
CA GLY A 82 -25.29 7.52 11.40
C GLY A 82 -26.30 6.36 11.30
N SER A 83 -27.30 6.28 12.21
CA SER A 83 -28.29 5.20 12.20
C SER A 83 -29.48 5.45 11.27
N VAL A 84 -29.67 6.67 10.76
CA VAL A 84 -30.75 7.05 9.85
C VAL A 84 -30.15 7.42 8.50
N PHE A 85 -30.65 6.81 7.42
CA PHE A 85 -30.04 6.99 6.12
C PHE A 85 -31.02 6.72 4.98
N VAL A 86 -30.68 7.24 3.79
CA VAL A 86 -31.48 7.09 2.58
C VAL A 86 -30.60 6.52 1.48
N GLN A 87 -31.09 5.52 0.77
CA GLN A 87 -30.35 4.87 -0.31
C GLN A 87 -31.11 4.90 -1.62
N LEU A 88 -30.34 5.01 -2.69
CA LEU A 88 -30.81 5.08 -4.06
C LEU A 88 -30.16 3.96 -4.87
N SER A 89 -30.92 3.35 -5.77
CA SER A 89 -30.42 2.43 -6.78
C SER A 89 -31.19 2.59 -8.08
N TYR A 90 -30.59 2.19 -9.19
CA TYR A 90 -31.19 2.28 -10.52
C TYR A 90 -31.37 0.89 -11.14
N ARG A 91 -32.33 0.74 -12.05
CA ARG A 91 -32.46 -0.43 -12.93
C ARG A 91 -32.51 0.03 -14.37
N GLY A 92 -32.09 -0.85 -15.27
CA GLY A 92 -32.02 -0.59 -16.70
C GLY A 92 -30.93 -1.41 -17.38
N GLU A 93 -30.83 -1.27 -18.70
CA GLU A 93 -29.86 -2.01 -19.49
C GLU A 93 -28.43 -1.54 -19.19
N GLY A 94 -27.54 -2.46 -18.81
CA GLY A 94 -26.14 -2.12 -18.52
C GLY A 94 -25.91 -1.29 -17.25
N VAL A 95 -26.94 -1.12 -16.40
CA VAL A 95 -26.85 -0.31 -15.17
C VAL A 95 -26.39 -1.15 -13.97
N ASP A 96 -25.42 -0.63 -13.21
CA ASP A 96 -25.04 -1.21 -11.92
C ASP A 96 -26.20 -1.10 -10.91
N GLN A 97 -26.58 -2.24 -10.33
CA GLN A 97 -27.68 -2.36 -9.39
C GLN A 97 -27.26 -2.05 -7.94
N GLY A 98 -26.02 -1.63 -7.72
CA GLY A 98 -25.51 -1.16 -6.43
C GLY A 98 -26.21 0.09 -5.90
N TRP A 99 -25.81 0.51 -4.71
CA TRP A 99 -26.25 1.76 -4.12
C TRP A 99 -25.49 2.94 -4.72
N VAL A 100 -26.13 4.10 -4.79
CA VAL A 100 -25.51 5.34 -5.25
C VAL A 100 -25.77 6.47 -4.26
N GLY A 101 -24.86 7.45 -4.26
CA GLY A 101 -24.99 8.66 -3.47
C GLY A 101 -23.65 9.16 -2.94
N PRO A 102 -23.57 10.46 -2.58
CA PRO A 102 -22.34 11.09 -2.13
C PRO A 102 -21.98 10.75 -0.67
N ALA A 103 -22.95 10.32 0.15
CA ALA A 103 -22.73 9.95 1.54
C ALA A 103 -22.38 8.45 1.70
N ARG A 104 -21.90 8.08 2.88
CA ARG A 104 -21.44 6.73 3.21
C ARG A 104 -21.98 6.30 4.58
N VAL A 105 -22.71 5.19 4.64
CA VAL A 105 -23.27 4.63 5.87
C VAL A 105 -22.47 3.41 6.32
N ALA A 106 -22.10 3.36 7.60
CA ALA A 106 -21.43 2.20 8.20
C ALA A 106 -22.46 1.15 8.68
N LEU A 107 -22.35 -0.07 8.17
CA LEU A 107 -23.25 -1.18 8.45
C LEU A 107 -22.45 -2.45 8.73
N GLY A 108 -22.24 -2.80 10.01
CA GLY A 108 -21.69 -4.11 10.39
C GLY A 108 -20.32 -4.43 9.76
N GLY A 109 -19.36 -3.51 9.86
CA GLY A 109 -17.99 -3.70 9.35
C GLY A 109 -17.79 -3.40 7.86
N ARG A 110 -18.83 -2.98 7.15
CA ARG A 110 -18.75 -2.47 5.78
C ARG A 110 -19.38 -1.10 5.65
N THR A 111 -19.08 -0.41 4.57
CA THR A 111 -19.61 0.92 4.26
C THR A 111 -20.37 0.87 2.95
N GLU A 112 -21.59 1.42 2.91
CA GLU A 112 -22.41 1.48 1.69
C GLU A 112 -22.64 2.93 1.24
N PRO A 113 -22.73 3.20 -0.08
CA PRO A 113 -23.25 4.46 -0.60
C PRO A 113 -24.65 4.79 -0.07
N ALA A 114 -24.90 6.07 0.18
CA ALA A 114 -26.19 6.62 0.60
C ALA A 114 -26.35 8.05 0.05
N LEU A 115 -27.59 8.51 -0.09
CA LEU A 115 -27.90 9.91 -0.38
C LEU A 115 -27.64 10.79 0.84
N PHE A 116 -28.16 10.34 1.99
CA PHE A 116 -28.10 11.05 3.27
C PHE A 116 -27.75 10.06 4.38
N VAL A 117 -26.97 10.52 5.37
CA VAL A 117 -26.67 9.78 6.59
C VAL A 117 -26.76 10.76 7.77
N THR A 118 -27.58 10.43 8.76
CA THR A 118 -27.89 11.30 9.90
C THR A 118 -28.22 10.46 11.15
N GLY A 119 -28.65 11.11 12.22
CA GLY A 119 -29.11 10.48 13.45
C GLY A 119 -30.10 11.39 14.18
N GLU A 120 -29.89 11.56 15.47
CA GLU A 120 -30.67 12.49 16.29
C GLU A 120 -30.50 13.92 15.80
N THR A 121 -31.63 14.58 15.55
CA THR A 121 -31.68 15.93 14.98
C THR A 121 -32.53 16.89 15.80
N SER A 122 -33.26 16.39 16.81
CA SER A 122 -34.23 17.05 17.69
C SER A 122 -35.41 17.78 17.02
N THR A 123 -35.30 18.12 15.73
CA THR A 123 -36.28 18.82 14.89
C THR A 123 -36.19 18.33 13.43
N TRP A 124 -37.16 18.68 12.60
CA TRP A 124 -37.14 18.34 11.17
C TRP A 124 -36.03 19.12 10.43
N ARG A 125 -35.09 18.39 9.82
CA ARG A 125 -34.02 18.97 9.00
C ARG A 125 -34.27 18.73 7.52
N PRO A 126 -34.14 19.76 6.66
CA PRO A 126 -34.18 19.56 5.21
C PRO A 126 -32.91 18.85 4.75
N HIS A 127 -33.09 17.94 3.79
CA HIS A 127 -32.03 17.25 3.08
C HIS A 127 -32.34 17.31 1.59
N SER A 128 -31.33 17.58 0.77
CA SER A 128 -31.45 17.65 -0.69
C SER A 128 -30.14 17.20 -1.33
N VAL A 129 -30.22 16.46 -2.42
CA VAL A 129 -29.07 16.05 -3.24
C VAL A 129 -29.48 15.96 -4.70
N VAL A 130 -28.61 16.38 -5.61
CA VAL A 130 -28.75 16.19 -7.05
C VAL A 130 -27.93 14.99 -7.49
N VAL A 131 -28.55 14.05 -8.19
CA VAL A 131 -27.92 12.83 -8.71
C VAL A 131 -28.09 12.74 -10.23
N ALA A 132 -27.16 12.08 -10.92
CA ALA A 132 -27.32 11.74 -12.33
C ALA A 132 -27.73 10.27 -12.49
N ALA A 133 -28.78 10.03 -13.27
CA ALA A 133 -29.16 8.70 -13.68
C ALA A 133 -28.19 8.19 -14.77
N PRO A 134 -27.67 6.96 -14.67
CA PRO A 134 -26.89 6.34 -15.75
C PRO A 134 -27.67 6.34 -17.08
N GLU A 135 -26.97 6.40 -18.22
CA GLU A 135 -27.59 6.43 -19.57
C GLU A 135 -28.62 5.31 -19.80
N GLY A 136 -28.33 4.09 -19.31
CA GLY A 136 -29.23 2.95 -19.46
C GLY A 136 -30.36 2.85 -18.44
N ALA A 137 -30.47 3.79 -17.49
CA ALA A 137 -31.42 3.72 -16.39
C ALA A 137 -32.85 4.05 -16.82
N SER A 138 -33.79 3.18 -16.49
CA SER A 138 -35.23 3.35 -16.75
C SER A 138 -36.06 3.39 -15.47
N GLU A 139 -35.52 2.88 -14.36
CA GLU A 139 -36.20 2.87 -13.07
C GLU A 139 -35.30 3.34 -11.93
N LEU A 140 -35.93 3.99 -10.96
CA LEU A 140 -35.35 4.47 -9.70
C LEU A 140 -35.97 3.73 -8.51
N LEU A 141 -35.13 3.36 -7.55
CA LEU A 141 -35.51 2.73 -6.29
C LEU A 141 -35.00 3.57 -5.13
N LEU A 142 -35.91 4.06 -4.28
CA LEU A 142 -35.60 4.90 -3.14
C LEU A 142 -35.98 4.21 -1.83
N TYR A 143 -35.01 4.08 -0.93
CA TYR A 143 -35.16 3.43 0.37
C TYR A 143 -34.96 4.44 1.49
N LEU A 144 -35.94 4.57 2.38
CA LEU A 144 -35.85 5.31 3.63
C LEU A 144 -35.55 4.32 4.75
N ARG A 145 -34.42 4.48 5.46
CA ARG A 145 -33.86 3.42 6.30
C ARG A 145 -33.48 3.89 7.69
N LYS A 146 -33.56 2.95 8.62
CA LYS A 146 -32.97 3.04 9.95
C LYS A 146 -32.30 1.72 10.30
N VAL A 147 -31.11 1.78 10.89
CA VAL A 147 -30.35 0.57 11.27
C VAL A 147 -31.15 -0.25 12.29
N SER A 148 -31.49 -1.49 11.92
CA SER A 148 -32.23 -2.41 12.79
C SER A 148 -31.48 -2.67 14.10
N GLY A 149 -32.21 -2.73 15.22
CA GLY A 149 -31.65 -3.02 16.53
C GLY A 149 -30.95 -1.83 17.21
N THR A 150 -30.88 -0.66 16.56
CA THR A 150 -30.43 0.58 17.20
C THR A 150 -31.60 1.34 17.83
N ASN A 151 -31.32 2.10 18.90
CA ASN A 151 -32.34 2.84 19.63
C ASN A 151 -33.07 3.90 18.76
N GLY A 152 -34.26 4.27 19.20
CA GLY A 152 -35.02 5.40 18.66
C GLY A 152 -35.83 5.11 17.40
N ALA A 153 -36.22 6.16 16.69
CA ALA A 153 -36.97 6.09 15.42
C ALA A 153 -36.51 7.17 14.43
N ALA A 154 -36.73 6.92 13.15
CA ALA A 154 -36.55 7.88 12.07
C ALA A 154 -37.92 8.28 11.52
N TYR A 155 -38.10 9.57 11.28
CA TYR A 155 -39.28 10.13 10.66
C TYR A 155 -38.87 10.79 9.35
N PHE A 156 -39.63 10.51 8.29
CA PHE A 156 -39.42 11.04 6.95
C PHE A 156 -40.70 11.70 6.46
N ASP A 157 -40.55 12.83 5.77
CA ASP A 157 -41.66 13.57 5.20
C ASP A 157 -41.21 14.43 4.01
N ALA A 158 -42.16 14.95 3.23
CA ALA A 158 -41.94 15.80 2.07
C ALA A 158 -40.96 15.18 1.04
N VAL A 159 -41.07 13.87 0.79
CA VAL A 159 -40.16 13.14 -0.11
C VAL A 159 -40.47 13.46 -1.57
N ARG A 160 -39.50 14.03 -2.29
CA ARG A 160 -39.64 14.46 -3.68
C ARG A 160 -38.46 13.99 -4.53
N VAL A 161 -38.74 13.67 -5.78
CA VAL A 161 -37.75 13.38 -6.83
C VAL A 161 -38.18 14.15 -8.08
N GLU A 162 -37.39 15.13 -8.47
CA GLU A 162 -37.76 16.12 -9.48
C GLU A 162 -36.63 16.24 -10.53
N PRO A 163 -36.93 16.23 -11.85
CA PRO A 163 -35.93 16.54 -12.86
C PRO A 163 -35.30 17.92 -12.60
N THR A 164 -33.99 18.04 -12.79
CA THR A 164 -33.29 19.32 -12.64
C THR A 164 -32.16 19.46 -13.67
N THR A 165 -31.75 20.71 -13.91
CA THR A 165 -30.53 21.04 -14.67
C THR A 165 -29.34 21.36 -13.78
N ASP A 166 -29.54 21.38 -12.46
CA ASP A 166 -28.48 21.63 -11.48
C ASP A 166 -27.28 20.67 -11.63
N PRO A 167 -26.08 21.07 -11.21
CA PRO A 167 -24.94 20.16 -11.15
C PRO A 167 -25.20 19.01 -10.16
N VAL A 168 -24.58 17.86 -10.43
CA VAL A 168 -24.63 16.70 -9.53
C VAL A 168 -23.86 17.01 -8.25
N ASP A 169 -24.47 16.69 -7.11
CA ASP A 169 -23.80 16.76 -5.83
C ASP A 169 -22.85 15.58 -5.66
N THR A 170 -21.61 15.90 -5.34
CA THR A 170 -20.56 14.92 -5.05
C THR A 170 -20.20 14.99 -3.58
N ALA A 171 -19.52 13.96 -3.07
CA ALA A 171 -19.00 13.99 -1.70
C ALA A 171 -18.07 15.21 -1.49
N ALA A 172 -17.34 15.63 -2.53
CA ALA A 172 -16.46 16.80 -2.48
C ALA A 172 -17.26 18.11 -2.41
N THR A 173 -18.31 18.30 -3.22
CA THR A 173 -19.10 19.55 -3.20
C THR A 173 -19.82 19.73 -1.87
N LEU A 174 -20.45 18.67 -1.35
CA LEU A 174 -21.11 18.71 -0.04
C LEU A 174 -20.10 19.00 1.08
N ARG A 175 -18.94 18.35 1.06
CA ARG A 175 -17.89 18.59 2.06
C ARG A 175 -17.34 20.01 1.98
N ARG A 176 -17.20 20.55 0.77
CA ARG A 176 -16.81 21.94 0.55
C ARG A 176 -17.80 22.91 1.21
N ASP A 177 -19.10 22.68 1.06
CA ASP A 177 -20.13 23.57 1.62
C ASP A 177 -20.13 23.53 3.16
N GLU A 178 -19.95 22.35 3.76
CA GLU A 178 -19.74 22.20 5.19
C GLU A 178 -18.51 22.98 5.67
N LEU A 179 -17.37 22.81 4.99
CA LEU A 179 -16.13 23.52 5.32
C LEU A 179 -16.28 25.03 5.16
N ALA A 180 -16.97 25.50 4.12
CA ALA A 180 -17.24 26.90 3.91
C ALA A 180 -18.05 27.49 5.07
N ALA A 181 -19.10 26.79 5.51
CA ALA A 181 -19.92 27.21 6.66
C ALA A 181 -19.16 27.17 8.00
N GLU A 182 -18.22 26.23 8.17
CA GLU A 182 -17.40 26.10 9.37
C GLU A 182 -16.28 27.16 9.43
N LEU A 183 -15.65 27.44 8.29
CA LEU A 183 -14.37 28.13 8.25
C LEU A 183 -14.48 29.58 7.80
N LEU A 184 -15.41 29.95 6.92
CA LEU A 184 -15.52 31.32 6.42
C LEU A 184 -16.23 32.25 7.42
N GLU A 185 -15.91 33.54 7.33
CA GLU A 185 -16.71 34.59 7.95
C GLU A 185 -18.17 34.51 7.47
N ALA A 186 -19.10 34.71 8.40
CA ALA A 186 -20.50 34.89 8.04
C ALA A 186 -20.68 36.16 7.19
N ASP A 187 -21.57 36.10 6.20
CA ASP A 187 -21.85 37.24 5.32
C ASP A 187 -22.26 38.48 6.14
N GLY A 188 -21.60 39.62 5.87
CA GLY A 188 -21.86 40.88 6.56
C GLY A 188 -21.33 40.96 8.00
N ALA A 189 -20.55 39.98 8.46
CA ALA A 189 -19.87 40.06 9.75
C ALA A 189 -18.92 41.26 9.81
N THR A 190 -18.85 41.91 10.97
CA THR A 190 -17.86 42.97 11.23
C THR A 190 -16.46 42.39 11.04
N PRO A 191 -15.57 43.02 10.25
CA PRO A 191 -14.22 42.51 10.03
C PRO A 191 -13.51 42.23 11.36
N VAL A 192 -12.98 41.01 11.52
CA VAL A 192 -12.21 40.66 12.72
C VAL A 192 -10.94 41.51 12.73
N PRO A 193 -10.75 42.42 13.72
CA PRO A 193 -9.63 43.34 13.71
C PRO A 193 -8.31 42.59 13.90
N VAL A 194 -7.35 42.87 13.02
CA VAL A 194 -5.96 42.44 13.15
C VAL A 194 -5.17 43.52 13.87
N ALA A 195 -4.30 43.15 14.81
CA ALA A 195 -3.53 44.12 15.59
C ALA A 195 -2.56 44.94 14.71
N GLY A 196 -2.59 46.27 14.83
CA GLY A 196 -1.62 47.19 14.22
C GLY A 196 -1.99 47.80 12.86
N VAL A 197 -3.26 47.72 12.44
CA VAL A 197 -3.73 48.18 11.11
C VAL A 197 -4.25 49.62 11.10
N ALA A 198 -4.58 50.22 12.25
CA ALA A 198 -5.03 51.60 12.28
C ALA A 198 -3.86 52.55 11.95
N ASP A 199 -3.85 53.10 10.73
CA ASP A 199 -3.00 54.20 10.21
C ASP A 199 -1.61 53.89 9.61
N ARG A 200 -1.33 52.67 9.09
CA ARG A 200 -0.12 52.45 8.28
C ARG A 200 -0.43 52.28 6.79
N PRO A 201 0.14 53.11 5.88
CA PRO A 201 0.10 52.84 4.45
C PRO A 201 0.79 51.48 4.17
N PRO A 202 0.35 50.73 3.15
CA PRO A 202 0.95 49.43 2.81
C PRO A 202 2.47 49.60 2.66
N ALA A 203 3.23 48.81 3.42
CA ALA A 203 4.69 48.88 3.37
C ALA A 203 5.13 48.52 1.95
N ARG A 204 5.66 49.52 1.20
CA ARG A 204 6.23 49.31 -0.14
C ARG A 204 7.46 48.41 -0.15
N GLN A 205 8.01 48.08 1.02
CA GLN A 205 9.17 47.21 1.18
C GLN A 205 8.80 46.04 2.11
N THR A 206 9.18 44.83 1.69
CA THR A 206 9.05 43.61 2.48
C THR A 206 9.92 43.72 3.75
N PRO A 207 9.35 43.51 4.95
CA PRO A 207 10.14 43.53 6.18
C PRO A 207 11.11 42.34 6.24
N PRO A 208 12.25 42.45 6.95
CA PRO A 208 13.21 41.34 7.08
C PRO A 208 12.63 40.13 7.83
N LEU A 209 11.59 40.34 8.64
CA LEU A 209 10.81 39.30 9.32
C LEU A 209 9.32 39.65 9.28
N LEU A 210 8.50 38.65 9.00
CA LEU A 210 7.05 38.68 9.03
C LEU A 210 6.59 38.07 10.37
N THR A 211 6.19 38.92 11.32
CA THR A 211 5.64 38.45 12.60
C THR A 211 4.19 38.00 12.41
N LEU A 212 3.97 36.70 12.28
CA LEU A 212 2.66 36.09 12.06
C LEU A 212 1.76 36.18 13.29
N SER A 213 2.33 35.99 14.48
CA SER A 213 1.61 36.09 15.74
C SER A 213 2.46 36.70 16.84
N GLU A 214 1.79 37.30 17.81
CA GLU A 214 2.32 37.65 19.12
C GLU A 214 1.54 36.85 20.18
N PRO A 215 2.00 36.77 21.45
CA PRO A 215 1.29 36.02 22.48
C PRO A 215 -0.19 36.41 22.58
N GLY A 216 -1.07 35.45 22.31
CA GLY A 216 -2.53 35.61 22.38
C GLY A 216 -3.19 36.34 21.21
N ARG A 217 -2.47 36.68 20.14
CA ARG A 217 -3.06 37.37 18.96
C ARG A 217 -2.38 37.04 17.63
N SER A 218 -3.19 36.91 16.58
CA SER A 218 -2.70 36.85 15.19
C SER A 218 -2.50 38.25 14.61
N ASN A 219 -1.45 38.42 13.81
CA ASN A 219 -1.21 39.62 12.98
C ASN A 219 -1.64 39.40 11.52
N TYR A 220 -2.24 38.26 11.18
CA TYR A 220 -2.61 37.88 9.82
C TYR A 220 -4.02 37.29 9.78
N ARG A 221 -4.72 37.52 8.68
CA ARG A 221 -5.89 36.72 8.27
C ARG A 221 -5.48 35.74 7.19
N ILE A 222 -6.16 34.60 7.12
CA ILE A 222 -6.01 33.66 6.02
C ILE A 222 -7.14 33.93 5.03
N GLN A 223 -6.78 34.18 3.77
CA GLN A 223 -7.73 34.39 2.68
C GLN A 223 -7.79 33.16 1.78
N VAL A 224 -9.01 32.75 1.43
CA VAL A 224 -9.29 31.71 0.44
C VAL A 224 -10.46 32.17 -0.44
N ALA A 225 -10.52 31.74 -1.70
CA ALA A 225 -11.63 32.09 -2.58
C ALA A 225 -12.96 31.58 -2.00
N VAL A 226 -14.03 32.37 -2.14
CA VAL A 226 -15.36 31.96 -1.64
C VAL A 226 -15.77 30.64 -2.27
N ASP A 227 -15.52 30.45 -3.57
CA ASP A 227 -15.83 29.30 -4.42
C ASP A 227 -14.71 28.25 -4.50
N ALA A 228 -13.72 28.30 -3.58
CA ALA A 228 -12.67 27.29 -3.50
C ALA A 228 -13.25 25.87 -3.33
N ASP A 229 -12.59 24.89 -3.95
CA ASP A 229 -12.96 23.48 -3.82
C ASP A 229 -12.68 22.93 -2.40
N ALA A 230 -13.19 21.73 -2.11
CA ALA A 230 -13.08 21.11 -0.79
C ALA A 230 -11.63 21.02 -0.30
N VAL A 231 -10.72 20.70 -1.22
CA VAL A 231 -9.31 20.48 -0.94
C VAL A 231 -8.60 21.79 -0.59
N THR A 232 -8.84 22.83 -1.37
CA THR A 232 -8.25 24.16 -1.14
C THR A 232 -8.82 24.80 0.13
N MET A 233 -10.14 24.70 0.36
CA MET A 233 -10.80 25.18 1.58
C MET A 233 -10.26 24.45 2.80
N HIS A 234 -10.11 23.12 2.72
CA HIS A 234 -9.53 22.31 3.79
C HIS A 234 -8.07 22.68 4.07
N ALA A 235 -7.24 22.86 3.04
CA ALA A 235 -5.86 23.28 3.21
C ALA A 235 -5.75 24.64 3.93
N ALA A 236 -6.59 25.61 3.58
CA ALA A 236 -6.65 26.88 4.29
C ALA A 236 -7.07 26.72 5.76
N GLY A 237 -8.05 25.85 6.03
CA GLY A 237 -8.48 25.51 7.39
C GLY A 237 -7.39 24.77 8.20
N GLU A 238 -6.66 23.84 7.59
CA GLU A 238 -5.54 23.15 8.22
C GLU A 238 -4.41 24.12 8.57
N LEU A 239 -4.09 25.06 7.68
CA LEU A 239 -3.12 26.12 7.96
C LEU A 239 -3.54 26.93 9.19
N ALA A 240 -4.80 27.36 9.26
CA ALA A 240 -5.33 28.09 10.41
C ALA A 240 -5.23 27.27 11.70
N ARG A 241 -5.63 25.99 11.64
CA ARG A 241 -5.57 25.06 12.77
C ARG A 241 -4.15 24.85 13.28
N TYR A 242 -3.19 24.57 12.40
CA TYR A 242 -1.80 24.35 12.82
C TYR A 242 -1.15 25.63 13.34
N LEU A 243 -1.42 26.79 12.74
CA LEU A 243 -0.95 28.06 13.28
C LEU A 243 -1.50 28.31 14.70
N GLN A 244 -2.77 27.99 14.95
CA GLN A 244 -3.35 28.03 16.30
C GLN A 244 -2.66 27.03 17.25
N LEU A 245 -2.36 25.81 16.81
CA LEU A 245 -1.66 24.81 17.62
C LEU A 245 -0.20 25.21 17.94
N ILE A 246 0.47 25.87 17.00
CA ILE A 246 1.84 26.36 17.17
C ILE A 246 1.88 27.56 18.12
N THR A 247 0.98 28.51 17.91
CA THR A 247 1.09 29.86 18.50
C THR A 247 0.17 30.11 19.69
N GLY A 248 -0.90 29.34 19.84
CA GLY A 248 -1.99 29.63 20.76
C GLY A 248 -2.91 30.76 20.30
N SER A 249 -2.70 31.37 19.13
CA SER A 249 -3.47 32.51 18.62
C SER A 249 -4.48 32.10 17.55
N GLY A 250 -5.64 32.78 17.52
CA GLY A 250 -6.73 32.51 16.57
C GLY A 250 -6.45 33.01 15.16
N PHE A 251 -6.61 32.11 14.17
CA PHE A 251 -6.52 32.41 12.73
C PHE A 251 -7.84 32.20 11.98
N LEU A 252 -8.87 31.71 12.68
CA LEU A 252 -10.23 31.59 12.18
C LEU A 252 -11.10 32.76 12.69
N PRO A 253 -12.17 33.12 11.97
CA PRO A 253 -12.58 32.58 10.66
C PRO A 253 -11.66 33.03 9.50
N LEU A 254 -11.69 32.27 8.41
CA LEU A 254 -11.09 32.61 7.11
C LEU A 254 -11.88 33.75 6.45
N THR A 255 -11.20 34.56 5.63
CA THR A 255 -11.87 35.61 4.84
C THR A 255 -11.88 35.27 3.35
N SER A 256 -12.90 35.71 2.62
CA SER A 256 -13.03 35.53 1.16
C SER A 256 -13.07 36.86 0.39
N SER A 257 -12.94 37.98 1.11
CA SER A 257 -13.08 39.33 0.57
C SER A 257 -11.79 40.14 0.71
N GLY A 258 -11.70 41.26 -0.02
CA GLY A 258 -10.55 42.16 -0.03
C GLY A 258 -9.47 41.82 -1.06
N ASP A 259 -8.74 42.84 -1.51
CA ASP A 259 -7.62 42.77 -2.46
C ASP A 259 -6.24 42.75 -1.78
N GLY A 260 -6.22 42.71 -0.43
CA GLY A 260 -5.01 42.79 0.38
C GLY A 260 -4.63 44.22 0.82
N SER A 261 -5.37 45.25 0.41
CA SER A 261 -5.07 46.64 0.79
C SER A 261 -5.31 46.98 2.27
N ALA A 262 -6.23 46.27 2.93
CA ALA A 262 -6.73 46.64 4.25
C ALA A 262 -6.05 45.90 5.42
N GLN A 263 -5.38 44.77 5.19
CA GLN A 263 -4.81 43.94 6.27
C GLN A 263 -3.77 42.96 5.75
N ARG A 264 -2.92 42.44 6.64
CA ARG A 264 -1.92 41.40 6.30
C ARG A 264 -2.61 40.06 6.05
N LEU A 265 -2.24 39.40 4.96
CA LEU A 265 -2.89 38.18 4.48
C LEU A 265 -1.89 37.04 4.29
N ILE A 266 -2.33 35.84 4.65
CA ILE A 266 -1.83 34.60 4.06
C ILE A 266 -2.89 34.14 3.06
N VAL A 267 -2.59 34.22 1.77
CA VAL A 267 -3.52 33.92 0.68
C VAL A 267 -3.29 32.50 0.19
N VAL A 268 -4.33 31.68 0.20
CA VAL A 268 -4.29 30.26 -0.18
C VAL A 268 -5.12 30.02 -1.43
N GLY A 269 -4.50 29.45 -2.46
CA GLY A 269 -5.13 29.09 -3.73
C GLY A 269 -5.16 30.22 -4.76
N GLN A 270 -5.12 29.84 -6.05
CA GLN A 270 -5.03 30.80 -7.16
C GLN A 270 -6.27 31.68 -7.35
N GLY A 271 -7.46 31.20 -6.92
CA GLY A 271 -8.73 31.90 -7.11
C GLY A 271 -8.99 33.05 -6.14
N ALA A 272 -8.14 33.22 -5.12
CA ALA A 272 -8.32 34.27 -4.13
C ALA A 272 -8.04 35.67 -4.75
N LYS A 273 -8.93 36.64 -4.50
CA LYS A 273 -8.84 37.97 -5.13
C LYS A 273 -7.51 38.69 -4.87
N ALA A 274 -6.95 38.57 -3.66
CA ALA A 274 -5.66 39.19 -3.35
C ALA A 274 -4.49 38.53 -4.08
N MET A 275 -4.61 37.27 -4.53
CA MET A 275 -3.56 36.60 -5.30
C MET A 275 -3.26 37.38 -6.59
N ALA A 276 -4.30 37.65 -7.40
CA ALA A 276 -4.15 38.39 -8.65
C ALA A 276 -3.76 39.85 -8.44
N ALA A 277 -4.27 40.49 -7.38
CA ALA A 277 -3.97 41.90 -7.09
C ALA A 277 -2.53 42.13 -6.61
N LEU A 278 -2.03 41.26 -5.71
CA LEU A 278 -0.69 41.37 -5.13
C LEU A 278 0.40 40.81 -6.06
N ALA A 279 0.06 39.86 -6.93
CA ALA A 279 1.02 39.08 -7.70
C ALA A 279 0.57 38.81 -9.15
N PRO A 280 0.29 39.84 -9.97
CA PRO A 280 -0.17 39.66 -11.35
C PRO A 280 0.88 39.00 -12.26
N ASP A 281 2.15 38.98 -11.86
CA ASP A 281 3.27 38.36 -12.54
C ASP A 281 3.46 36.86 -12.22
N LEU A 282 2.69 36.31 -11.28
CA LEU A 282 2.86 34.92 -10.83
C LEU A 282 2.40 33.93 -11.91
N SER A 283 3.31 33.07 -12.38
CA SER A 283 3.00 32.03 -13.36
C SER A 283 2.99 30.62 -12.74
N PHE A 284 1.89 29.90 -13.00
CA PHE A 284 1.70 28.50 -12.59
C PHE A 284 2.10 27.50 -13.68
N GLU A 285 2.55 27.98 -14.84
CA GLU A 285 3.01 27.12 -15.94
C GLU A 285 4.15 26.22 -15.49
N GLY A 286 4.13 24.94 -15.87
CA GLY A 286 5.19 23.97 -15.55
C GLY A 286 5.21 23.48 -14.10
N LEU A 287 4.17 23.75 -13.30
CA LEU A 287 4.02 23.16 -11.96
C LEU A 287 3.44 21.73 -12.01
N GLY A 288 2.67 21.41 -13.06
CA GLY A 288 1.97 20.14 -13.17
C GLY A 288 0.94 19.97 -12.06
N GLU A 289 0.56 18.73 -11.78
CA GLU A 289 -0.51 18.42 -10.82
C GLU A 289 -0.13 18.64 -9.35
N ASP A 290 1.17 18.67 -9.03
CA ASP A 290 1.67 18.64 -7.65
C ASP A 290 2.46 19.90 -7.27
N GLY A 291 2.97 20.63 -8.25
CA GLY A 291 3.84 21.77 -8.00
C GLY A 291 3.11 22.97 -7.41
N PHE A 292 3.86 23.80 -6.69
CA PHE A 292 3.34 24.99 -6.02
C PHE A 292 4.37 26.10 -5.90
N LEU A 293 3.87 27.27 -5.50
CA LEU A 293 4.61 28.49 -5.24
C LEU A 293 4.29 28.99 -3.83
N ILE A 294 5.33 29.49 -3.14
CA ILE A 294 5.20 30.24 -1.89
C ILE A 294 5.95 31.56 -2.07
N ARG A 295 5.25 32.69 -2.00
CA ARG A 295 5.88 34.00 -2.23
C ARG A 295 5.43 35.03 -1.21
N THR A 296 6.40 35.72 -0.61
CA THR A 296 6.16 36.94 0.14
C THR A 296 6.08 38.13 -0.79
N VAL A 297 5.01 38.91 -0.70
CA VAL A 297 4.86 40.20 -1.41
C VAL A 297 4.51 41.27 -0.38
N GLY A 298 5.41 42.22 -0.14
CA GLY A 298 5.24 43.19 0.95
C GLY A 298 5.10 42.48 2.29
N GLU A 299 3.95 42.65 2.96
CA GLU A 299 3.63 41.96 4.22
C GLU A 299 2.66 40.78 4.03
N HIS A 300 2.51 40.25 2.81
CA HIS A 300 1.61 39.14 2.50
C HIS A 300 2.39 37.87 2.17
N ILE A 301 1.78 36.72 2.42
CA ILE A 301 2.31 35.41 2.01
C ILE A 301 1.29 34.79 1.07
N LEU A 302 1.74 34.36 -0.09
CA LEU A 302 0.93 33.73 -1.13
C LEU A 302 1.33 32.26 -1.25
N ILE A 303 0.36 31.33 -1.20
CA ILE A 303 0.57 29.89 -1.33
C ILE A 303 -0.43 29.34 -2.36
N ALA A 304 0.06 28.87 -3.50
CA ALA A 304 -0.81 28.31 -4.54
C ALA A 304 -0.08 27.34 -5.47
N GLY A 305 -0.79 26.30 -5.90
CA GLY A 305 -0.39 25.43 -7.02
C GLY A 305 -1.32 25.60 -8.22
N GLN A 306 -0.96 24.94 -9.33
CA GLN A 306 -1.81 24.92 -10.54
C GLN A 306 -3.14 24.17 -10.29
N THR A 307 -3.12 23.21 -9.38
CA THR A 307 -4.28 22.41 -8.95
C THR A 307 -4.51 22.57 -7.46
N SER A 308 -5.64 22.05 -6.95
CA SER A 308 -5.89 22.02 -5.52
C SER A 308 -4.98 21.06 -4.76
N ARG A 309 -4.53 19.96 -5.38
CA ARG A 309 -3.48 19.08 -4.83
C ARG A 309 -2.16 19.82 -4.66
N GLY A 310 -1.71 20.55 -5.69
CA GLY A 310 -0.52 21.41 -5.59
C GLY A 310 -0.67 22.47 -4.50
N THR A 311 -1.84 23.10 -4.38
CA THR A 311 -2.11 24.09 -3.32
C THR A 311 -2.05 23.46 -1.92
N MET A 312 -2.68 22.30 -1.71
CA MET A 312 -2.61 21.54 -0.46
C MET A 312 -1.16 21.18 -0.12
N TYR A 313 -0.38 20.71 -1.10
CA TYR A 313 1.05 20.42 -0.92
C TYR A 313 1.87 21.66 -0.58
N GLY A 314 1.56 22.83 -1.14
CA GLY A 314 2.19 24.09 -0.75
C GLY A 314 1.93 24.48 0.70
N VAL A 315 0.70 24.28 1.19
CA VAL A 315 0.37 24.49 2.60
C VAL A 315 1.11 23.49 3.49
N ASN A 316 1.10 22.20 3.15
CA ASN A 316 1.79 21.16 3.90
C ASN A 316 3.30 21.41 3.94
N TRP A 317 3.90 21.83 2.82
CA TRP A 317 5.31 22.22 2.74
C TRP A 317 5.63 23.43 3.61
N PHE A 318 4.77 24.46 3.62
CA PHE A 318 4.95 25.63 4.46
C PHE A 318 4.92 25.25 5.95
N LEU A 319 3.93 24.43 6.36
CA LEU A 319 3.83 23.90 7.71
C LEU A 319 5.06 23.07 8.10
N ASP A 320 5.56 22.20 7.22
CA ASP A 320 6.71 21.32 7.46
C ASP A 320 8.05 22.07 7.48
N ARG A 321 8.33 22.82 6.41
CA ARG A 321 9.66 23.38 6.13
C ARG A 321 9.86 24.78 6.68
N LYS A 322 8.79 25.55 6.93
CA LYS A 322 8.88 26.91 7.48
C LYS A 322 8.41 27.01 8.92
N LEU A 323 7.43 26.20 9.30
CA LEU A 323 6.82 26.27 10.63
C LEU A 323 7.17 25.08 11.54
N GLY A 324 7.83 24.05 11.03
CA GLY A 324 8.41 22.96 11.81
C GLY A 324 7.47 21.81 12.19
N VAL A 325 6.28 21.72 11.58
CA VAL A 325 5.33 20.61 11.80
C VAL A 325 5.84 19.35 11.11
N LYS A 326 6.07 18.24 11.84
CA LYS A 326 6.51 16.98 11.24
C LYS A 326 5.47 15.88 11.41
N TRP A 327 4.87 15.44 10.32
CA TRP A 327 4.03 14.23 10.29
C TRP A 327 4.91 13.01 10.14
N LEU A 328 5.25 12.33 11.25
CA LEU A 328 6.28 11.28 11.29
C LEU A 328 5.70 9.87 11.21
N SER A 329 4.46 9.68 11.66
CA SER A 329 3.69 8.45 11.47
C SER A 329 2.20 8.78 11.40
N PRO A 330 1.32 7.84 11.03
CA PRO A 330 -0.13 8.04 11.09
C PRO A 330 -0.66 8.45 12.48
N THR A 331 0.08 8.13 13.54
CA THR A 331 -0.32 8.36 14.93
C THR A 331 0.51 9.43 15.65
N TYR A 332 1.54 9.98 15.00
CA TYR A 332 2.42 10.97 15.62
C TYR A 332 2.76 12.14 14.70
N VAL A 333 2.47 13.34 15.21
CA VAL A 333 2.83 14.61 14.59
C VAL A 333 3.61 15.44 15.61
N HIS A 334 4.82 15.85 15.27
CA HIS A 334 5.54 16.87 16.02
C HIS A 334 4.98 18.25 15.64
N ILE A 335 4.53 19.01 16.64
CA ILE A 335 4.07 20.39 16.47
C ILE A 335 4.92 21.28 17.40
N PRO A 336 5.69 22.23 16.86
CA PRO A 336 6.46 23.14 17.70
C PRO A 336 5.53 24.10 18.43
N ARG A 337 5.99 24.63 19.58
CA ARG A 337 5.27 25.65 20.34
C ARG A 337 6.05 26.96 20.32
N GLN A 338 5.47 28.00 19.73
CA GLN A 338 6.06 29.31 19.55
C GLN A 338 4.98 30.40 19.68
N THR A 339 4.82 31.00 20.86
CA THR A 339 3.79 32.02 21.12
C THR A 339 3.99 33.30 20.30
N ARG A 340 5.26 33.66 20.03
CA ARG A 340 5.64 34.66 19.03
C ARG A 340 6.23 33.94 17.82
N LEU A 341 5.52 33.98 16.70
CA LEU A 341 5.94 33.35 15.46
C LEU A 341 6.35 34.44 14.46
N ALA A 342 7.61 34.42 14.04
CA ALA A 342 8.13 35.29 13.01
C ALA A 342 8.95 34.48 12.00
N ILE A 343 8.75 34.74 10.72
CA ILE A 343 9.46 34.05 9.63
C ILE A 343 10.15 35.04 8.71
N ALA A 344 11.24 34.63 8.08
CA ALA A 344 11.84 35.40 6.98
C ALA A 344 10.92 35.39 5.75
N PRO A 345 11.00 36.41 4.88
CA PRO A 345 10.37 36.37 3.56
C PRO A 345 10.74 35.11 2.79
N VAL A 346 9.75 34.53 2.09
CA VAL A 346 9.92 33.28 1.33
C VAL A 346 9.66 33.55 -0.14
N THR A 347 10.47 32.96 -1.02
CA THR A 347 10.19 32.89 -2.46
C THR A 347 10.63 31.52 -2.94
N GLU A 348 9.68 30.63 -3.12
CA GLU A 348 9.91 29.24 -3.46
C GLU A 348 8.98 28.79 -4.59
N ARG A 349 9.55 27.99 -5.48
CA ARG A 349 8.86 27.23 -6.50
C ARG A 349 9.27 25.78 -6.34
N GLN A 350 8.30 24.90 -6.15
CA GLN A 350 8.55 23.49 -5.88
C GLN A 350 7.80 22.63 -6.91
N VAL A 351 8.51 21.63 -7.44
CA VAL A 351 7.98 20.59 -8.34
C VAL A 351 8.65 19.27 -7.93
N PRO A 352 7.90 18.17 -7.74
CA PRO A 352 8.51 16.90 -7.34
C PRO A 352 9.38 16.31 -8.46
N ARG A 353 10.44 15.58 -8.10
CA ARG A 353 11.23 14.83 -9.08
C ARG A 353 10.45 13.69 -9.74
N PHE A 354 9.66 12.95 -8.96
CA PHE A 354 8.87 11.82 -9.45
C PHE A 354 7.41 12.22 -9.54
N SER A 355 6.75 11.98 -10.68
CA SER A 355 5.33 12.29 -10.88
C SER A 355 4.41 11.32 -10.15
N TYR A 356 4.82 10.05 -10.03
CA TYR A 356 4.10 9.03 -9.27
C TYR A 356 4.88 8.63 -8.02
N ARG A 357 4.25 8.71 -6.85
CA ARG A 357 4.90 8.50 -5.54
C ARG A 357 3.99 7.74 -4.60
N GLU A 358 4.34 6.49 -4.30
CA GLU A 358 3.58 5.64 -3.38
C GLU A 358 4.48 4.75 -2.53
N VAL A 359 4.06 4.56 -1.27
CA VAL A 359 4.63 3.58 -0.34
C VAL A 359 3.48 2.69 0.12
N LEU A 360 3.47 1.43 -0.31
CA LEU A 360 2.48 0.45 0.08
C LEU A 360 2.88 -0.17 1.44
N SER A 361 2.56 0.52 2.53
CA SER A 361 2.71 0.03 3.91
C SER A 361 1.48 0.41 4.73
N SER A 362 1.30 -0.16 5.94
CA SER A 362 0.19 0.27 6.80
C SER A 362 0.21 1.79 7.09
N GLU A 363 1.39 2.43 7.07
CA GLU A 363 1.54 3.88 7.19
C GLU A 363 1.18 4.60 5.90
N GLY A 364 1.69 4.15 4.76
CA GLY A 364 1.44 4.79 3.47
C GLY A 364 -0.02 4.66 2.99
N GLU A 365 -0.76 3.71 3.55
CA GLU A 365 -2.21 3.55 3.36
C GLU A 365 -3.05 4.55 4.19
N ASP A 366 -2.46 5.21 5.19
CA ASP A 366 -3.13 6.31 5.88
C ASP A 366 -3.15 7.55 4.98
N LYS A 367 -4.34 7.84 4.44
CA LYS A 367 -4.55 8.92 3.47
C LYS A 367 -4.16 10.31 3.99
N ARG A 368 -4.31 10.59 5.29
CA ARG A 368 -3.91 11.89 5.85
C ARG A 368 -2.39 11.97 5.91
N PHE A 369 -1.73 10.95 6.47
CA PHE A 369 -0.27 10.86 6.53
C PHE A 369 0.36 10.97 5.14
N ARG A 370 -0.23 10.30 4.13
CA ARG A 370 0.20 10.35 2.73
C ARG A 370 0.10 11.76 2.14
N ALA A 371 -1.04 12.44 2.31
CA ALA A 371 -1.26 13.80 1.83
C ALA A 371 -0.30 14.81 2.49
N HIS A 372 -0.10 14.70 3.81
CA HIS A 372 0.83 15.55 4.56
C HIS A 372 2.29 15.35 4.14
N ASN A 373 2.66 14.15 3.69
CA ASN A 373 4.00 13.83 3.19
C ASN A 373 4.12 13.89 1.65
N LEU A 374 3.18 14.54 0.96
CA LEU A 374 3.24 14.85 -0.49
C LEU A 374 3.32 13.63 -1.42
N LEU A 375 2.84 12.48 -0.95
CA LEU A 375 2.67 11.26 -1.74
C LEU A 375 1.29 11.28 -2.43
N ASN A 376 1.18 10.66 -3.61
CA ASN A 376 -0.02 10.79 -4.46
C ASN A 376 -0.59 9.48 -5.01
N GLY A 377 0.17 8.39 -5.08
CA GLY A 377 -0.26 7.17 -5.76
C GLY A 377 -1.31 6.36 -4.99
N GLU A 378 -2.22 5.73 -5.73
CA GLU A 378 -3.24 4.79 -5.24
C GLU A 378 -3.36 3.61 -6.23
N SER A 379 -2.54 2.57 -6.08
CA SER A 379 -2.42 1.44 -7.02
C SER A 379 -2.95 0.10 -6.50
N HIS A 380 -3.21 -0.05 -5.20
CA HIS A 380 -3.43 -1.38 -4.59
C HIS A 380 -4.72 -1.49 -3.79
N GLY A 381 -5.16 -2.74 -3.55
CA GLY A 381 -6.43 -3.07 -2.90
C GLY A 381 -6.79 -2.24 -1.66
N PRO A 382 -5.90 -2.14 -0.64
CA PRO A 382 -6.18 -1.33 0.55
C PRO A 382 -6.26 0.18 0.25
N SER A 383 -5.47 0.67 -0.70
CA SER A 383 -5.48 2.08 -1.13
C SER A 383 -6.78 2.53 -1.82
N PHE A 384 -7.49 1.61 -2.48
CA PHE A 384 -8.77 1.89 -3.14
C PHE A 384 -9.93 2.18 -2.17
N GLN A 385 -9.72 2.03 -0.86
CA GLN A 385 -10.76 2.38 0.11
C GLN A 385 -11.08 3.89 0.01
N PRO A 386 -12.37 4.30 0.03
CA PRO A 386 -12.72 5.71 -0.04
C PRO A 386 -12.01 6.56 1.01
N GLY A 387 -11.48 7.71 0.60
CA GLY A 387 -10.85 8.69 1.50
C GLY A 387 -11.78 9.84 1.86
N PRO A 388 -11.36 10.72 2.79
CA PRO A 388 -12.04 11.99 3.03
C PRO A 388 -12.05 12.83 1.74
N PRO A 389 -13.21 13.33 1.28
CA PRO A 389 -13.31 14.08 0.02
C PRO A 389 -12.41 15.32 -0.05
N GLU A 390 -12.14 15.93 1.11
CA GLU A 390 -11.27 17.11 1.23
C GLU A 390 -9.77 16.85 0.99
N ILE A 391 -9.37 15.60 0.79
CA ILE A 391 -7.99 15.22 0.41
C ILE A 391 -7.95 14.20 -0.73
N ASP A 392 -9.09 13.89 -1.35
CA ASP A 392 -9.22 12.80 -2.34
C ASP A 392 -8.74 13.22 -3.74
N THR A 393 -7.43 13.44 -3.86
CA THR A 393 -6.77 13.89 -5.09
C THR A 393 -5.72 12.89 -5.58
N TRP A 394 -5.93 11.59 -5.41
CA TRP A 394 -4.90 10.57 -5.68
C TRP A 394 -4.67 10.32 -7.19
N ASP A 395 -3.44 10.00 -7.56
CA ASP A 395 -3.08 9.48 -8.88
C ASP A 395 -3.43 7.99 -8.97
N ARG A 396 -4.46 7.71 -9.78
CA ARG A 396 -5.01 6.37 -10.05
C ARG A 396 -4.67 5.89 -11.46
N SER A 397 -3.68 6.49 -12.11
CA SER A 397 -3.36 6.19 -13.50
C SER A 397 -2.68 4.83 -13.67
N TRP A 398 -1.95 4.35 -12.67
CA TRP A 398 -1.26 3.05 -12.73
C TRP A 398 -1.92 2.04 -11.78
N ARG A 399 -2.04 0.78 -12.21
CA ARG A 399 -2.75 -0.30 -11.48
C ARG A 399 -4.16 0.12 -11.04
N ALA A 400 -4.86 0.89 -11.86
CA ALA A 400 -6.21 1.34 -11.56
C ALA A 400 -7.12 0.14 -11.26
N LYS A 401 -8.15 0.31 -10.42
CA LYS A 401 -9.11 -0.77 -10.11
C LYS A 401 -9.78 -1.29 -11.40
N GLY A 402 -9.46 -2.52 -11.79
CA GLY A 402 -9.94 -3.13 -13.05
C GLY A 402 -9.15 -2.74 -14.29
N GLY A 403 -8.03 -2.04 -14.11
CA GLY A 403 -7.08 -1.59 -15.12
C GLY A 403 -5.89 -2.52 -15.33
N ASP A 404 -5.96 -3.76 -14.88
CA ASP A 404 -4.88 -4.75 -15.03
C ASP A 404 -5.42 -6.12 -15.44
N GLY A 405 -4.52 -7.02 -15.84
CA GLY A 405 -4.85 -8.44 -16.03
C GLY A 405 -3.62 -9.33 -16.25
N THR A 406 -3.62 -10.49 -15.59
CA THR A 406 -2.66 -11.56 -15.90
C THR A 406 -2.95 -12.21 -17.25
N PHE A 407 -1.96 -12.82 -17.89
CA PHE A 407 -2.15 -13.61 -19.11
C PHE A 407 -3.32 -14.59 -18.99
N TRP A 408 -3.44 -15.28 -17.85
CA TRP A 408 -4.53 -16.23 -17.59
C TRP A 408 -5.90 -15.59 -17.58
N ALA A 409 -6.01 -14.41 -16.98
CA ALA A 409 -7.28 -13.72 -16.84
C ALA A 409 -7.69 -13.01 -18.14
N LEU A 410 -6.73 -12.56 -18.95
CA LEU A 410 -6.98 -11.92 -20.25
C LEU A 410 -7.38 -12.93 -21.34
N LEU A 411 -6.83 -14.15 -21.28
CA LEU A 411 -7.12 -15.22 -22.24
C LEU A 411 -8.25 -16.17 -21.82
N ASP A 412 -8.84 -15.97 -20.64
CA ASP A 412 -9.78 -16.93 -20.02
C ASP A 412 -9.22 -18.36 -20.07
N LYS A 413 -8.05 -18.57 -19.44
CA LYS A 413 -7.25 -19.81 -19.53
C LYS A 413 -8.10 -21.06 -19.38
N LYS A 414 -9.04 -21.07 -18.44
CA LYS A 414 -9.91 -22.22 -18.15
C LYS A 414 -10.64 -22.73 -19.40
N ASN A 415 -11.11 -21.82 -20.25
CA ASN A 415 -11.83 -22.16 -21.47
C ASN A 415 -10.88 -22.32 -22.66
N SER A 416 -9.90 -21.43 -22.78
CA SER A 416 -9.03 -21.38 -23.96
C SER A 416 -7.98 -22.49 -24.00
N GLU A 417 -7.43 -22.96 -22.88
CA GLU A 417 -6.37 -23.98 -22.88
C GLU A 417 -6.82 -25.30 -23.52
N ARG A 418 -8.11 -25.65 -23.42
CA ARG A 418 -8.66 -26.84 -24.07
C ARG A 418 -8.81 -26.66 -25.58
N LEU A 419 -9.14 -25.46 -26.03
CA LEU A 419 -9.43 -25.16 -27.44
C LEU A 419 -8.18 -24.78 -28.21
N HIS A 420 -7.25 -24.12 -27.54
CA HIS A 420 -6.02 -23.53 -28.05
C HIS A 420 -4.84 -23.85 -27.12
N PRO A 421 -4.49 -25.12 -26.92
CA PRO A 421 -3.34 -25.49 -26.09
C PRO A 421 -2.03 -24.83 -26.57
N GLU A 422 -1.91 -24.55 -27.87
CA GLU A 422 -0.77 -23.87 -28.49
C GLU A 422 -0.59 -22.41 -28.05
N TRP A 423 -1.58 -21.81 -27.37
CA TRP A 423 -1.45 -20.47 -26.78
C TRP A 423 -0.68 -20.47 -25.45
N PHE A 424 -0.56 -21.62 -24.80
CA PHE A 424 -0.01 -21.76 -23.45
C PHE A 424 1.33 -22.52 -23.53
N ALA A 425 2.43 -21.83 -23.26
CA ALA A 425 3.77 -22.36 -23.50
C ALA A 425 4.69 -22.15 -22.30
N GLY A 426 5.27 -23.25 -21.80
CA GLY A 426 6.35 -23.21 -20.82
C GLY A 426 6.02 -22.50 -19.51
N GLY A 427 4.78 -22.58 -19.05
CA GLY A 427 4.30 -21.88 -17.86
C GLY A 427 3.83 -20.45 -18.11
N GLN A 428 3.99 -19.92 -19.33
CA GLN A 428 3.50 -18.60 -19.77
C GLN A 428 2.62 -18.79 -21.03
N VAL A 429 2.67 -17.84 -21.97
CA VAL A 429 1.95 -17.87 -23.25
C VAL A 429 2.92 -17.96 -24.43
N ALA A 430 2.46 -18.47 -25.56
CA ALA A 430 3.21 -18.48 -26.82
C ALA A 430 3.24 -17.07 -27.41
N MET A 431 4.16 -16.23 -26.95
CA MET A 431 4.14 -14.77 -27.17
C MET A 431 4.19 -14.37 -28.64
N MET A 432 4.69 -15.21 -29.55
CA MET A 432 4.73 -14.93 -31.00
C MET A 432 3.52 -15.47 -31.77
N ASN A 433 2.52 -16.06 -31.11
CA ASN A 433 1.32 -16.60 -31.76
C ASN A 433 0.31 -15.46 -32.08
N PRO A 434 -0.05 -15.22 -33.35
CA PRO A 434 -0.90 -14.10 -33.74
C PRO A 434 -2.35 -14.22 -33.27
N ASP A 435 -2.89 -15.44 -33.17
CA ASP A 435 -4.27 -15.68 -32.74
C ASP A 435 -4.41 -15.48 -31.23
N MET A 436 -3.40 -15.90 -30.46
CA MET A 436 -3.32 -15.63 -29.03
C MET A 436 -3.26 -14.11 -28.75
N ARG A 437 -2.43 -13.36 -29.50
CA ARG A 437 -2.37 -11.89 -29.38
C ARG A 437 -3.69 -11.22 -29.70
N GLN A 438 -4.40 -11.71 -30.73
CA GLN A 438 -5.73 -11.24 -31.07
C GLN A 438 -6.73 -11.46 -29.92
N ALA A 439 -6.77 -12.68 -29.38
CA ALA A 439 -7.65 -13.02 -28.25
C ALA A 439 -7.32 -12.19 -26.99
N MET A 440 -6.04 -11.94 -26.71
CA MET A 440 -5.62 -11.08 -25.62
C MET A 440 -6.11 -9.64 -25.83
N ALA A 441 -5.98 -9.09 -27.04
CA ALA A 441 -6.47 -7.75 -27.37
C ALA A 441 -7.99 -7.64 -27.16
N GLU A 442 -8.76 -8.65 -27.55
CA GLU A 442 -10.21 -8.71 -27.31
C GLU A 442 -10.56 -8.75 -25.82
N GLY A 443 -9.83 -9.54 -25.04
CA GLY A 443 -9.95 -9.58 -23.58
C GLY A 443 -9.68 -8.23 -22.92
N ILE A 444 -8.68 -7.49 -23.40
CA ILE A 444 -8.36 -6.14 -22.92
C ILE A 444 -9.44 -5.13 -23.35
N ILE A 445 -9.87 -5.13 -24.62
CA ILE A 445 -10.96 -4.25 -25.10
C ILE A 445 -12.21 -4.43 -24.23
N LYS A 446 -12.56 -5.68 -23.90
CA LYS A 446 -13.70 -5.99 -23.02
C LYS A 446 -13.58 -5.32 -21.65
N ARG A 447 -12.38 -5.32 -21.04
CA ARG A 447 -12.13 -4.68 -19.74
C ARG A 447 -12.12 -3.15 -19.86
N LEU A 448 -11.43 -2.59 -20.85
CA LEU A 448 -11.34 -1.13 -21.04
C LEU A 448 -12.71 -0.48 -21.31
N LYS A 449 -13.63 -1.18 -21.99
CA LYS A 449 -15.02 -0.71 -22.17
C LYS A 449 -15.80 -0.53 -20.87
N GLN A 450 -15.36 -1.18 -19.79
CA GLN A 450 -15.98 -1.08 -18.46
C GLN A 450 -15.36 0.06 -17.62
N HIS A 451 -14.27 0.67 -18.08
CA HIS A 451 -13.62 1.76 -17.36
C HIS A 451 -14.25 3.11 -17.74
N PRO A 452 -14.65 3.96 -16.76
CA PRO A 452 -15.33 5.24 -17.03
C PRO A 452 -14.53 6.20 -17.92
N ASP A 453 -13.21 6.24 -17.73
CA ASP A 453 -12.27 6.86 -18.65
C ASP A 453 -11.05 5.95 -18.79
N TYR A 454 -10.95 5.24 -19.91
CA TYR A 454 -9.85 4.32 -20.16
C TYR A 454 -8.55 5.02 -20.56
N ARG A 455 -8.58 6.32 -20.90
CA ARG A 455 -7.39 7.05 -21.37
C ARG A 455 -6.54 7.57 -20.21
N SER A 456 -7.14 7.76 -19.05
CA SER A 456 -6.44 8.17 -17.84
C SER A 456 -5.58 7.06 -17.23
N ILE A 457 -5.80 5.79 -17.59
CA ILE A 457 -5.08 4.66 -17.01
C ILE A 457 -4.01 4.07 -17.93
N TRP A 458 -2.99 3.48 -17.32
CA TRP A 458 -2.08 2.51 -17.90
C TRP A 458 -2.68 1.12 -17.67
N PHE A 459 -3.08 0.44 -18.75
CA PHE A 459 -3.61 -0.92 -18.62
C PHE A 459 -2.48 -1.94 -18.46
N ASP A 460 -2.40 -2.59 -17.30
CA ASP A 460 -1.25 -3.43 -16.95
C ASP A 460 -1.44 -4.88 -17.41
N ILE A 461 -0.46 -5.38 -18.19
CA ILE A 461 -0.42 -6.77 -18.66
C ILE A 461 0.63 -7.53 -17.83
N HIS A 462 0.15 -8.46 -17.00
CA HIS A 462 0.98 -9.23 -16.08
C HIS A 462 1.29 -10.64 -16.60
N ASP A 463 2.55 -11.04 -16.47
CA ASP A 463 2.98 -12.42 -16.62
C ASP A 463 2.67 -13.25 -15.38
N MET A 464 3.02 -14.54 -15.43
CA MET A 464 2.99 -15.40 -14.25
C MET A 464 4.31 -15.35 -13.51
N ASP A 465 4.25 -15.38 -12.18
CA ASP A 465 5.39 -15.19 -11.26
C ASP A 465 6.34 -16.40 -11.15
N TRP A 466 6.53 -17.14 -12.26
CA TRP A 466 7.48 -18.24 -12.37
C TRP A 466 8.18 -18.23 -13.73
N GLY A 467 9.18 -19.10 -13.90
CA GLY A 467 10.02 -19.14 -15.11
C GLY A 467 9.25 -19.41 -16.41
N TRP A 468 9.95 -19.24 -17.54
CA TRP A 468 9.40 -19.50 -18.87
C TRP A 468 10.26 -20.46 -19.67
N ASP A 469 9.69 -21.60 -20.06
CA ASP A 469 10.28 -22.46 -21.09
C ASP A 469 9.81 -22.00 -22.48
N MET A 470 10.59 -21.08 -23.07
CA MET A 470 10.25 -20.44 -24.34
C MET A 470 9.95 -21.45 -25.45
N ASP A 471 8.80 -21.27 -26.10
CA ASP A 471 8.46 -21.96 -27.33
C ASP A 471 9.45 -21.60 -28.46
N PRO A 472 9.55 -22.43 -29.53
CA PRO A 472 10.54 -22.22 -30.59
C PRO A 472 10.44 -20.86 -31.29
N ALA A 473 9.23 -20.31 -31.49
CA ALA A 473 9.06 -19.04 -32.18
C ALA A 473 9.52 -17.87 -31.31
N SER A 474 9.13 -17.87 -30.03
CA SER A 474 9.60 -16.89 -29.05
C SER A 474 11.11 -16.94 -28.85
N ARG A 475 11.71 -18.15 -28.81
CA ARG A 475 13.15 -18.34 -28.71
C ARG A 475 13.90 -17.76 -29.91
N ARG A 476 13.44 -18.08 -31.13
CA ARG A 476 14.03 -17.56 -32.37
C ARG A 476 13.96 -16.02 -32.42
N PHE A 477 12.87 -15.43 -31.93
CA PHE A 477 12.76 -13.98 -31.84
C PHE A 477 13.73 -13.41 -30.79
N ALA A 478 13.81 -14.01 -29.60
CA ALA A 478 14.76 -13.62 -28.56
C ALA A 478 16.21 -13.65 -29.07
N GLU A 479 16.61 -14.68 -29.83
CA GLU A 479 17.95 -14.81 -30.44
C GLU A 479 18.32 -13.61 -31.33
N GLN A 480 17.35 -13.01 -32.03
CA GLN A 480 17.57 -11.80 -32.85
C GLN A 480 17.84 -10.54 -32.00
N HIS A 481 17.50 -10.60 -30.71
CA HIS A 481 17.57 -9.50 -29.76
C HIS A 481 18.51 -9.80 -28.57
N GLY A 482 19.60 -10.53 -28.84
CA GLY A 482 20.62 -10.86 -27.84
C GLY A 482 20.25 -12.02 -26.91
N GLY A 483 19.28 -12.83 -27.29
CA GLY A 483 18.77 -13.94 -26.49
C GLY A 483 17.85 -13.52 -25.34
N SER A 484 17.46 -12.24 -25.25
CA SER A 484 16.67 -11.72 -24.13
C SER A 484 15.22 -12.23 -24.18
N PRO A 485 14.71 -12.90 -23.12
CA PRO A 485 13.30 -13.28 -23.02
C PRO A 485 12.35 -12.07 -22.93
N ALA A 486 12.85 -10.88 -22.62
CA ALA A 486 12.06 -9.66 -22.64
C ALA A 486 11.69 -9.22 -24.07
N ALA A 487 12.42 -9.67 -25.10
CA ALA A 487 12.15 -9.31 -26.50
C ALA A 487 10.77 -9.77 -26.98
N PRO A 488 10.42 -11.08 -26.95
CA PRO A 488 9.10 -11.53 -27.37
C PRO A 488 7.97 -10.96 -26.49
N ARG A 489 8.25 -10.69 -25.20
CA ARG A 489 7.30 -10.03 -24.29
C ARG A 489 6.99 -8.60 -24.74
N LEU A 490 8.02 -7.79 -24.96
CA LEU A 490 7.86 -6.41 -25.40
C LEU A 490 7.16 -6.34 -26.77
N ASP A 491 7.55 -7.20 -27.71
CA ASP A 491 6.93 -7.29 -29.03
C ASP A 491 5.44 -7.62 -28.95
N MET A 492 5.07 -8.61 -28.12
CA MET A 492 3.68 -8.95 -27.86
C MET A 492 2.88 -7.78 -27.28
N VAL A 493 3.42 -7.08 -26.29
CA VAL A 493 2.75 -5.91 -25.68
C VAL A 493 2.53 -4.81 -26.72
N ILE A 494 3.51 -4.55 -27.59
CA ILE A 494 3.39 -3.56 -28.66
C ILE A 494 2.28 -3.95 -29.65
N ASP A 495 2.29 -5.18 -30.18
CA ASP A 495 1.29 -5.63 -31.16
C ASP A 495 -0.12 -5.64 -30.55
N VAL A 496 -0.27 -6.13 -29.31
CA VAL A 496 -1.55 -6.12 -28.60
C VAL A 496 -2.03 -4.68 -28.38
N ALA A 497 -1.14 -3.77 -27.95
CA ALA A 497 -1.48 -2.35 -27.78
C ALA A 497 -1.96 -1.72 -29.09
N GLU A 498 -1.31 -2.00 -30.21
CA GLU A 498 -1.71 -1.51 -31.53
C GLU A 498 -3.09 -2.03 -31.95
N ARG A 499 -3.38 -3.32 -31.73
CA ARG A 499 -4.71 -3.90 -31.99
C ARG A 499 -5.79 -3.25 -31.15
N VAL A 500 -5.56 -3.08 -29.85
CA VAL A 500 -6.54 -2.44 -28.96
C VAL A 500 -6.77 -0.99 -29.36
N ARG A 501 -5.71 -0.22 -29.68
CA ARG A 501 -5.81 1.21 -30.04
C ARG A 501 -6.56 1.47 -31.33
N LYS A 502 -6.66 0.50 -32.25
CA LYS A 502 -7.56 0.59 -33.42
C LYS A 502 -9.03 0.71 -33.03
N HIS A 503 -9.43 0.11 -31.89
CA HIS A 503 -10.79 0.14 -31.37
C HIS A 503 -10.99 1.09 -30.19
N MET A 504 -9.92 1.38 -29.44
CA MET A 504 -9.90 2.22 -28.23
C MET A 504 -8.80 3.30 -28.36
N PRO A 505 -8.99 4.34 -29.19
CA PRO A 505 -7.96 5.35 -29.46
C PRO A 505 -7.53 6.08 -28.19
N GLY A 506 -6.21 6.14 -27.96
CA GLY A 506 -5.64 6.77 -26.77
C GLY A 506 -5.44 5.82 -25.59
N ALA A 507 -5.82 4.54 -25.69
CA ALA A 507 -5.49 3.53 -24.67
C ALA A 507 -3.97 3.45 -24.45
N ARG A 508 -3.57 3.37 -23.18
CA ARG A 508 -2.18 3.27 -22.73
C ARG A 508 -1.99 1.93 -22.01
N PHE A 509 -0.78 1.41 -22.01
CA PHE A 509 -0.47 0.06 -21.50
C PHE A 509 0.72 0.11 -20.57
N ALA A 510 0.82 -0.85 -19.66
CA ALA A 510 2.09 -1.12 -18.99
C ALA A 510 2.36 -2.62 -18.90
N PHE A 511 3.61 -2.96 -18.63
CA PHE A 511 4.02 -4.33 -18.31
C PHE A 511 5.19 -4.31 -17.33
N ASN A 512 5.26 -5.33 -16.48
CA ASN A 512 6.39 -5.51 -15.58
C ASN A 512 7.60 -6.09 -16.31
N ALA A 513 8.77 -5.50 -16.09
CA ALA A 513 10.04 -6.18 -16.35
C ALA A 513 10.42 -6.93 -15.07
N TYR A 514 10.27 -8.26 -15.10
CA TYR A 514 10.28 -9.08 -13.89
C TYR A 514 10.90 -10.45 -14.10
N HIS A 515 11.60 -10.95 -13.08
CA HIS A 515 12.30 -12.23 -13.05
C HIS A 515 13.08 -12.53 -14.36
N TRP A 516 12.54 -13.42 -15.20
CA TRP A 516 13.15 -13.89 -16.44
C TRP A 516 13.11 -12.86 -17.59
N SER A 517 12.27 -11.83 -17.47
CA SER A 517 12.14 -10.72 -18.44
C SER A 517 12.71 -9.40 -17.93
N PHE A 518 13.54 -9.42 -16.89
CA PHE A 518 14.02 -8.19 -16.27
C PHE A 518 14.95 -7.40 -17.20
N SER A 519 15.91 -8.06 -17.88
CA SER A 519 16.91 -7.35 -18.69
C SER A 519 16.33 -6.86 -20.04
N PRO A 520 16.55 -5.59 -20.43
CA PRO A 520 16.00 -5.02 -21.66
C PRO A 520 16.56 -5.71 -22.92
N PRO A 521 15.75 -5.90 -23.97
CA PRO A 521 16.20 -6.55 -25.20
C PRO A 521 17.06 -5.62 -26.08
N ALA A 522 17.98 -6.19 -26.85
CA ALA A 522 18.82 -5.42 -27.76
C ALA A 522 18.04 -4.95 -28.99
N GLY A 523 18.26 -3.71 -29.44
CA GLY A 523 17.74 -3.20 -30.71
C GLY A 523 16.23 -2.88 -30.75
N MET A 524 15.54 -2.90 -29.60
CA MET A 524 14.11 -2.55 -29.52
C MET A 524 13.89 -1.18 -28.86
N ARG A 525 12.69 -0.61 -29.06
CA ARG A 525 12.21 0.61 -28.39
C ARG A 525 10.82 0.38 -27.82
N VAL A 526 10.52 1.01 -26.70
CA VAL A 526 9.20 1.00 -26.08
C VAL A 526 8.40 2.21 -26.57
N PRO A 527 7.21 2.03 -27.18
CA PRO A 527 6.37 3.15 -27.60
C PRO A 527 5.93 4.05 -26.43
N ASP A 528 5.72 5.34 -26.68
CA ASP A 528 5.33 6.32 -25.64
C ASP A 528 4.00 6.02 -24.93
N HIS A 529 3.14 5.21 -25.55
CA HIS A 529 1.88 4.75 -24.96
C HIS A 529 2.01 3.42 -24.20
N VAL A 530 3.24 2.95 -23.99
CA VAL A 530 3.59 1.79 -23.17
C VAL A 530 4.54 2.25 -22.05
N MET A 531 4.21 1.92 -20.81
CA MET A 531 5.08 2.08 -19.65
C MET A 531 5.72 0.74 -19.30
N VAL A 532 7.02 0.74 -19.00
CA VAL A 532 7.68 -0.42 -18.41
C VAL A 532 7.87 -0.17 -16.93
N PHE A 533 7.59 -1.16 -16.09
CA PHE A 533 7.88 -1.05 -14.66
C PHE A 533 8.80 -2.19 -14.18
N PRO A 534 10.12 -1.92 -14.06
CA PRO A 534 11.05 -2.87 -13.48
C PRO A 534 10.72 -3.14 -12.01
N MET A 535 10.64 -4.42 -11.64
CA MET A 535 10.33 -4.88 -10.29
C MET A 535 11.58 -5.51 -9.63
N THR A 536 12.06 -4.92 -8.54
CA THR A 536 13.39 -5.19 -7.98
C THR A 536 13.42 -6.38 -6.99
N ILE A 537 12.90 -7.54 -7.37
CA ILE A 537 12.81 -8.69 -6.46
C ILE A 537 14.15 -9.43 -6.23
N HIS A 538 15.07 -9.38 -7.19
CA HIS A 538 16.37 -10.06 -7.13
C HIS A 538 17.47 -9.09 -6.70
N VAL A 539 17.36 -8.58 -5.47
CA VAL A 539 18.20 -7.50 -4.95
C VAL A 539 18.92 -7.92 -3.68
N ASP A 540 20.18 -7.50 -3.58
CA ASP A 540 20.90 -7.43 -2.31
C ASP A 540 20.70 -6.03 -1.71
N TYR A 541 19.71 -5.89 -0.83
CA TYR A 541 19.26 -4.61 -0.26
C TYR A 541 20.29 -3.96 0.67
N ARG A 542 21.43 -4.62 0.91
CA ARG A 542 22.62 -4.03 1.52
C ARG A 542 23.20 -2.91 0.64
N TYR A 543 23.05 -3.02 -0.68
CA TYR A 543 23.57 -2.04 -1.63
C TYR A 543 22.45 -1.25 -2.30
N PRO A 544 22.72 -0.02 -2.74
CA PRO A 544 21.86 0.68 -3.70
C PRO A 544 21.59 -0.18 -4.95
N LEU A 545 20.50 0.10 -5.66
CA LEU A 545 20.02 -0.68 -6.82
C LEU A 545 21.02 -0.74 -8.00
N ASN A 546 22.11 0.02 -7.97
CA ASN A 546 23.13 0.11 -9.02
C ASN A 546 24.57 -0.15 -8.54
N GLU A 547 24.75 -0.55 -7.28
CA GLU A 547 26.07 -0.75 -6.66
C GLU A 547 26.25 -2.18 -6.13
N GLY A 548 27.49 -2.56 -5.80
CA GLY A 548 27.80 -3.87 -5.24
C GLY A 548 27.32 -5.01 -6.13
N SER A 549 26.58 -5.96 -5.56
CA SER A 549 25.95 -7.08 -6.28
C SER A 549 24.79 -6.66 -7.19
N ASN A 550 24.28 -5.43 -7.06
CA ASN A 550 23.18 -4.91 -7.87
C ASN A 550 23.66 -4.18 -9.13
N ARG A 551 24.96 -4.18 -9.47
CA ARG A 551 25.46 -3.45 -10.65
C ARG A 551 24.73 -3.83 -11.95
N GLN A 552 24.53 -5.12 -12.22
CA GLN A 552 23.80 -5.58 -13.41
C GLN A 552 22.33 -5.13 -13.39
N LEU A 553 21.67 -5.19 -12.24
CA LEU A 553 20.30 -4.68 -12.06
C LEU A 553 20.23 -3.19 -12.43
N GLY A 554 21.20 -2.41 -11.95
CA GLY A 554 21.29 -0.99 -12.27
C GLY A 554 21.50 -0.70 -13.75
N GLU A 555 22.37 -1.47 -14.41
CA GLU A 555 22.60 -1.39 -15.87
C GLU A 555 21.32 -1.73 -16.66
N ASP A 556 20.55 -2.71 -16.20
CA ASP A 556 19.28 -3.13 -16.81
C ASP A 556 18.19 -2.07 -16.66
N ILE A 557 18.03 -1.47 -15.46
CA ILE A 557 17.09 -0.36 -15.23
C ILE A 557 17.50 0.87 -16.07
N ALA A 558 18.78 1.21 -16.10
CA ALA A 558 19.28 2.29 -16.97
C ALA A 558 19.06 1.95 -18.46
N GLY A 559 19.15 0.67 -18.84
CA GLY A 559 18.80 0.17 -20.15
C GLY A 559 17.33 0.42 -20.52
N TRP A 560 16.40 0.10 -19.62
CA TRP A 560 14.98 0.43 -19.81
C TRP A 560 14.76 1.94 -19.95
N SER A 561 15.41 2.74 -19.11
CA SER A 561 15.36 4.21 -19.21
C SER A 561 15.87 4.74 -20.55
N ARG A 562 16.81 4.05 -21.23
CA ARG A 562 17.30 4.46 -22.57
C ARG A 562 16.30 4.16 -23.69
N ILE A 563 15.47 3.12 -23.56
CA ILE A 563 14.60 2.64 -24.64
C ILE A 563 13.11 2.97 -24.44
N ALA A 564 12.71 3.42 -23.24
CA ALA A 564 11.35 3.83 -22.89
C ALA A 564 11.31 5.29 -22.41
N LYS A 565 10.18 5.97 -22.65
CA LYS A 565 9.93 7.33 -22.10
C LYS A 565 9.20 7.33 -20.77
N ASN A 566 8.55 6.22 -20.41
CA ASN A 566 7.81 6.07 -19.16
C ASN A 566 8.33 4.84 -18.42
N VAL A 567 9.12 5.07 -17.37
CA VAL A 567 9.58 4.02 -16.44
C VAL A 567 9.09 4.34 -15.03
N LEU A 568 8.46 3.36 -14.40
CA LEU A 568 8.05 3.40 -13.00
C LEU A 568 8.76 2.26 -12.27
N VAL A 569 9.58 2.54 -11.25
CA VAL A 569 10.28 1.48 -10.52
C VAL A 569 9.39 0.97 -9.38
N TRP A 570 9.23 -0.35 -9.31
CA TRP A 570 8.62 -1.05 -8.18
C TRP A 570 9.74 -1.62 -7.31
N ASP A 571 9.91 -1.07 -6.11
CA ASP A 571 10.94 -1.43 -5.15
C ASP A 571 10.38 -2.15 -3.93
N HIS A 572 11.02 -3.21 -3.42
CA HIS A 572 10.54 -3.92 -2.23
C HIS A 572 11.35 -3.51 -1.00
N ILE A 573 10.75 -2.74 -0.10
CA ILE A 573 11.48 -2.07 0.98
C ILE A 573 11.41 -2.79 2.33
N THR A 574 10.78 -3.98 2.38
CA THR A 574 10.57 -4.76 3.61
C THR A 574 11.09 -6.20 3.49
N ASN A 575 11.28 -6.87 4.63
CA ASN A 575 11.56 -8.30 4.69
C ASN A 575 10.24 -9.09 4.83
N PHE A 576 9.79 -9.71 3.74
CA PHE A 576 8.56 -10.51 3.73
C PHE A 576 8.65 -11.80 4.55
N SER A 577 9.85 -12.26 4.91
CA SER A 577 10.05 -13.40 5.81
C SER A 577 10.07 -13.02 7.29
N GLY A 578 10.17 -11.73 7.62
CA GLY A 578 10.26 -11.23 8.99
C GLY A 578 10.04 -9.73 9.06
N PHE A 579 8.79 -9.29 9.09
CA PHE A 579 8.42 -7.87 9.21
C PHE A 579 8.97 -7.21 10.47
N LEU A 580 9.20 -7.99 11.53
CA LEU A 580 9.78 -7.51 12.78
C LEU A 580 11.31 -7.50 12.77
N GLN A 581 11.96 -8.23 11.86
CA GLN A 581 13.42 -8.41 11.87
C GLN A 581 14.15 -7.12 11.49
N PRO A 582 15.28 -6.77 12.16
CA PRO A 582 16.12 -5.65 11.73
C PRO A 582 16.54 -5.84 10.28
N THR A 583 16.29 -4.84 9.45
CA THR A 583 16.49 -4.93 7.99
C THR A 583 17.30 -3.72 7.53
N PRO A 584 18.64 -3.80 7.46
CA PRO A 584 19.52 -2.66 7.21
C PRO A 584 19.54 -2.22 5.73
N ASN A 585 18.40 -1.76 5.22
CA ASN A 585 18.21 -1.24 3.87
C ASN A 585 17.85 0.26 3.82
N ILE A 586 17.85 0.97 4.96
CA ILE A 586 17.43 2.38 5.06
C ILE A 586 18.33 3.31 4.22
N TYR A 587 19.66 3.25 4.43
CA TYR A 587 20.59 4.08 3.65
C TYR A 587 20.67 3.68 2.16
N PRO A 588 20.71 2.38 1.81
CA PRO A 588 20.61 1.92 0.42
C PRO A 588 19.37 2.44 -0.31
N ILE A 589 18.17 2.39 0.29
CA ILE A 589 16.94 2.92 -0.33
C ILE A 589 17.13 4.38 -0.75
N GLY A 590 17.65 5.22 0.16
CA GLY A 590 17.81 6.64 -0.16
C GLY A 590 18.82 6.92 -1.27
N LYS A 591 19.93 6.16 -1.30
CA LYS A 591 20.93 6.23 -2.39
C LYS A 591 20.35 5.74 -3.72
N SER A 592 19.53 4.68 -3.70
CA SER A 592 18.82 4.16 -4.87
C SER A 592 17.87 5.20 -5.46
N ILE A 593 17.06 5.87 -4.63
CA ILE A 593 16.14 6.93 -5.09
C ILE A 593 16.93 8.07 -5.74
N ARG A 594 18.06 8.49 -5.16
CA ARG A 594 18.92 9.52 -5.74
C ARG A 594 19.49 9.11 -7.09
N TRP A 595 19.98 7.89 -7.22
CA TRP A 595 20.49 7.38 -8.50
C TRP A 595 19.37 7.27 -9.56
N LEU A 596 18.20 6.73 -9.19
CA LEU A 596 17.02 6.64 -10.07
C LEU A 596 16.57 8.03 -10.54
N ALA A 597 16.64 9.04 -9.69
CA ALA A 597 16.36 10.42 -10.06
C ALA A 597 17.32 10.97 -11.13
N GLY A 598 18.52 10.42 -11.26
CA GLY A 598 19.47 10.75 -12.34
C GLY A 598 19.09 10.15 -13.70
N LEU A 599 18.16 9.19 -13.75
CA LEU A 599 17.71 8.55 -15.00
C LEU A 599 16.53 9.34 -15.60
N PRO A 600 16.65 9.89 -16.82
CA PRO A 600 15.71 10.90 -17.33
C PRO A 600 14.28 10.39 -17.54
N ASN A 601 14.14 9.11 -17.89
CA ASN A 601 12.83 8.51 -18.17
C ASN A 601 12.29 7.66 -17.01
N VAL A 602 12.90 7.75 -15.81
CA VAL A 602 12.29 7.22 -14.58
C VAL A 602 11.44 8.32 -13.97
N ASN A 603 10.12 8.17 -14.08
CA ASN A 603 9.12 9.18 -13.71
C ASN A 603 8.35 8.80 -12.43
N GLY A 604 8.32 7.52 -12.07
CA GLY A 604 7.57 7.03 -10.91
C GLY A 604 8.38 6.10 -10.01
N TYR A 605 8.03 6.10 -8.73
CA TYR A 605 8.56 5.16 -7.75
C TYR A 605 7.43 4.65 -6.86
N PHE A 606 7.33 3.33 -6.79
CA PHE A 606 6.41 2.59 -5.93
C PHE A 606 7.24 1.73 -4.98
N ALA A 607 7.02 1.87 -3.68
CA ALA A 607 7.72 1.12 -2.65
C ALA A 607 6.78 0.11 -1.98
N GLU A 608 6.97 -1.18 -2.20
CA GLU A 608 6.22 -2.24 -1.52
C GLU A 608 6.81 -2.53 -0.15
N GLY A 609 6.03 -2.23 0.89
CA GLY A 609 6.36 -2.49 2.29
C GLY A 609 5.34 -3.40 2.98
N SER A 610 5.31 -3.32 4.31
CA SER A 610 4.43 -4.13 5.17
C SER A 610 2.99 -3.57 5.19
N TRP A 611 2.24 -3.76 4.11
CA TRP A 611 0.86 -3.25 4.00
C TRP A 611 -0.17 -4.02 4.82
N ASN A 612 0.12 -5.28 5.16
CA ASN A 612 -0.81 -6.17 5.85
C ASN A 612 -0.65 -6.18 7.39
N THR A 613 0.29 -5.42 7.95
CA THR A 613 0.50 -5.31 9.40
C THR A 613 1.05 -3.94 9.81
N ARG A 614 0.73 -3.53 11.03
CA ARG A 614 1.41 -2.43 11.73
C ARG A 614 2.63 -2.96 12.49
N GLY A 615 3.48 -2.04 12.96
CA GLY A 615 4.62 -2.35 13.83
C GLY A 615 5.75 -3.11 13.15
N ALA A 616 5.81 -3.10 11.81
CA ALA A 616 6.98 -3.61 11.11
C ALA A 616 8.19 -2.70 11.39
N GLU A 617 9.38 -3.30 11.36
CA GLU A 617 10.64 -2.63 11.70
C GLU A 617 10.79 -1.35 10.89
N PHE A 618 10.99 -0.22 11.59
CA PHE A 618 11.17 1.14 11.05
C PHE A 618 10.27 1.52 9.85
N ALA A 619 9.05 0.97 9.75
CA ALA A 619 8.18 1.21 8.60
C ALA A 619 7.76 2.69 8.48
N SER A 620 7.45 3.35 9.59
CA SER A 620 7.18 4.79 9.64
C SER A 620 8.38 5.63 9.17
N LEU A 621 9.60 5.29 9.59
CA LEU A 621 10.82 5.96 9.14
C LEU A 621 11.02 5.79 7.63
N ARG A 622 10.86 4.58 7.09
CA ARG A 622 10.99 4.33 5.64
C ARG A 622 9.95 5.13 4.85
N ALA A 623 8.69 5.09 5.24
CA ALA A 623 7.63 5.83 4.55
C ALA A 623 7.92 7.35 4.55
N TRP A 624 8.33 7.90 5.70
CA TRP A 624 8.66 9.31 5.88
C TRP A 624 9.90 9.75 5.08
N LEU A 625 10.95 8.93 5.09
CA LEU A 625 12.21 9.15 4.37
C LEU A 625 12.00 9.10 2.85
N ILE A 626 11.33 8.04 2.38
CA ILE A 626 11.04 7.85 0.95
C ILE A 626 10.22 9.02 0.44
N ALA A 627 9.15 9.43 1.14
CA ALA A 627 8.34 10.57 0.73
C ALA A 627 9.14 11.86 0.49
N ARG A 628 10.14 12.12 1.34
CA ARG A 628 11.03 13.28 1.20
C ARG A 628 11.92 13.17 -0.02
N LEU A 629 12.51 12.00 -0.23
CA LEU A 629 13.45 11.77 -1.33
C LEU A 629 12.74 11.70 -2.69
N LEU A 630 11.48 11.26 -2.72
CA LEU A 630 10.66 11.30 -3.93
C LEU A 630 10.25 12.73 -4.33
N TRP A 631 10.22 13.67 -3.38
CA TRP A 631 10.09 15.09 -3.70
C TRP A 631 11.44 15.69 -4.11
N ASN A 632 12.44 15.60 -3.23
CA ASN A 632 13.78 16.12 -3.42
C ASN A 632 14.85 15.04 -3.11
N PRO A 633 15.43 14.40 -4.14
CA PRO A 633 16.39 13.29 -4.00
C PRO A 633 17.80 13.72 -3.55
N ASP A 634 18.11 15.02 -3.57
CA ASP A 634 19.44 15.53 -3.22
C ASP A 634 19.67 15.66 -1.71
N GLN A 635 18.62 15.48 -0.90
CA GLN A 635 18.72 15.53 0.56
C GLN A 635 19.66 14.43 1.10
N ASP A 636 20.43 14.76 2.14
CA ASP A 636 21.30 13.80 2.82
C ASP A 636 20.48 12.75 3.59
N VAL A 637 20.67 11.49 3.23
CA VAL A 637 19.86 10.37 3.75
C VAL A 637 20.07 10.19 5.26
N ARG A 638 21.32 10.27 5.73
CA ARG A 638 21.62 10.08 7.16
C ARG A 638 21.13 11.26 7.99
N ALA A 639 21.19 12.48 7.46
CA ALA A 639 20.61 13.66 8.10
C ALA A 639 19.09 13.54 8.23
N LEU A 640 18.39 13.00 7.22
CA LEU A 640 16.95 12.73 7.32
C LEU A 640 16.63 11.67 8.38
N VAL A 641 17.41 10.60 8.48
CA VAL A 641 17.26 9.61 9.54
C VAL A 641 17.48 10.24 10.92
N ALA A 642 18.52 11.06 11.08
CA ALA A 642 18.79 11.79 12.33
C ALA A 642 17.66 12.78 12.69
N GLU A 643 17.08 13.47 11.70
CA GLU A 643 15.93 14.36 11.88
C GLU A 643 14.71 13.57 12.38
N PHE A 644 14.38 12.46 11.71
CA PHE A 644 13.30 11.57 12.14
C PHE A 644 13.52 11.10 13.58
N CYS A 645 14.72 10.59 13.88
CA CYS A 645 15.03 10.07 15.21
C CYS A 645 14.88 11.15 16.29
N THR A 646 15.32 12.36 15.99
CA THR A 646 15.21 13.53 16.88
C THR A 646 13.75 13.83 17.20
N TYR A 647 12.88 13.95 16.19
CA TYR A 647 11.50 14.33 16.44
C TYR A 647 10.65 13.17 16.97
N TYR A 648 10.85 11.94 16.48
CA TYR A 648 10.04 10.77 16.81
C TYR A 648 10.41 10.15 18.17
N TYR A 649 11.70 10.05 18.50
CA TYR A 649 12.19 9.45 19.75
C TYR A 649 12.66 10.48 20.79
N GLY A 650 12.93 11.72 20.40
CA GLY A 650 13.25 12.80 21.34
C GLY A 650 14.61 12.63 21.98
N ALA A 651 14.67 12.62 23.32
CA ALA A 651 15.92 12.43 24.05
C ALA A 651 16.61 11.09 23.73
N ALA A 652 15.86 10.07 23.29
CA ALA A 652 16.38 8.79 22.83
C ALA A 652 16.88 8.79 21.38
N GLY A 653 16.75 9.90 20.65
CA GLY A 653 17.02 9.95 19.21
C GLY A 653 18.45 9.55 18.82
N ALA A 654 19.44 9.90 19.65
CA ALA A 654 20.84 9.56 19.39
C ALA A 654 21.09 8.05 19.46
N GLN A 655 20.57 7.38 20.50
CA GLN A 655 20.71 5.93 20.69
C GLN A 655 20.02 5.15 19.57
N ILE A 656 18.85 5.61 19.11
CA ILE A 656 18.15 4.95 18.00
C ILE A 656 18.91 5.14 16.67
N LEU A 657 19.49 6.32 16.43
CA LEU A 657 20.35 6.54 15.25
C LEU A 657 21.59 5.64 15.29
N GLU A 658 22.23 5.51 16.45
CA GLU A 658 23.38 4.62 16.63
C GLU A 658 23.01 3.15 16.43
N TYR A 659 21.82 2.73 16.85
CA TYR A 659 21.31 1.38 16.56
C TYR A 659 21.07 1.14 15.06
N ILE A 660 20.53 2.14 14.35
CA ILE A 660 20.39 2.06 12.88
C ILE A 660 21.77 1.93 12.21
N ASP A 661 22.75 2.70 12.65
CA ASP A 661 24.13 2.59 12.15
C ASP A 661 24.74 1.21 12.49
N LEU A 662 24.51 0.69 13.69
CA LEU A 662 24.97 -0.63 14.13
C LEU A 662 24.46 -1.76 13.23
N MET A 663 23.17 -1.77 12.87
CA MET A 663 22.64 -2.83 11.98
C MET A 663 23.22 -2.75 10.57
N HIS A 664 23.50 -1.54 10.07
CA HIS A 664 24.18 -1.33 8.79
C HIS A 664 25.65 -1.80 8.84
N GLN A 665 26.35 -1.51 9.93
CA GLN A 665 27.71 -2.01 10.15
C GLN A 665 27.75 -3.55 10.23
N ALA A 666 26.82 -4.17 10.97
CA ALA A 666 26.79 -5.61 11.18
C ALA A 666 26.57 -6.39 9.87
N ILE A 667 25.65 -5.94 8.99
CA ILE A 667 25.46 -6.58 7.68
C ILE A 667 26.69 -6.39 6.78
N ASP A 668 27.37 -5.24 6.91
CA ASP A 668 28.55 -4.93 6.11
C ASP A 668 29.75 -5.83 6.46
N GLU A 669 29.97 -6.06 7.75
CA GLU A 669 31.05 -6.90 8.31
C GLU A 669 30.90 -8.37 7.93
N HIS A 670 29.69 -8.92 7.98
CA HIS A 670 29.48 -10.36 7.80
C HIS A 670 29.31 -10.79 6.34
N GLY A 671 28.96 -9.87 5.43
CA GLY A 671 28.82 -10.23 4.02
C GLY A 671 27.56 -11.02 3.68
N ASP A 672 26.59 -11.11 4.59
CA ASP A 672 25.30 -11.73 4.29
C ASP A 672 24.58 -10.95 3.18
N VAL A 673 23.72 -11.65 2.43
CA VAL A 673 22.87 -11.05 1.41
C VAL A 673 21.56 -10.62 2.05
N LEU A 674 21.18 -9.36 1.87
CA LEU A 674 19.90 -8.87 2.36
C LEU A 674 18.84 -9.01 1.25
N ALA A 675 18.15 -10.14 1.23
CA ALA A 675 17.07 -10.45 0.30
C ALA A 675 15.74 -9.78 0.69
N GLU A 676 14.77 -9.80 -0.24
CA GLU A 676 13.35 -9.53 0.01
C GLU A 676 12.74 -10.49 1.06
N LYS A 677 13.36 -11.66 1.21
CA LYS A 677 13.02 -12.67 2.23
C LYS A 677 14.29 -13.15 2.93
N SER A 678 14.72 -12.37 3.92
CA SER A 678 15.90 -12.62 4.75
C SER A 678 15.56 -13.34 6.05
N HIS A 679 16.51 -14.12 6.56
CA HIS A 679 16.31 -15.07 7.65
C HIS A 679 16.86 -14.55 8.98
N VAL A 680 16.32 -15.06 10.08
CA VAL A 680 16.67 -14.63 11.45
C VAL A 680 17.99 -15.25 11.95
N ASP A 681 18.50 -16.25 11.24
CA ASP A 681 19.78 -16.92 11.48
C ASP A 681 20.93 -16.35 10.63
N GLN A 682 20.77 -15.14 10.09
CA GLN A 682 21.86 -14.41 9.45
C GLN A 682 22.98 -14.11 10.47
N ARG A 683 24.22 -14.12 9.99
CA ARG A 683 25.43 -13.93 10.81
C ARG A 683 25.49 -12.53 11.42
N MET A 684 24.88 -11.52 10.77
CA MET A 684 24.76 -10.16 11.32
C MET A 684 24.09 -10.11 12.71
N PHE A 685 23.26 -11.11 13.05
CA PHE A 685 22.55 -11.17 14.32
C PHE A 685 23.34 -11.89 15.42
N GLY A 686 24.68 -11.80 15.40
CA GLY A 686 25.52 -12.42 16.42
C GLY A 686 25.31 -11.84 17.84
N VAL A 687 25.82 -12.56 18.86
CA VAL A 687 25.65 -12.17 20.27
C VAL A 687 26.15 -10.76 20.60
N ARG A 688 27.25 -10.32 19.96
CA ARG A 688 27.79 -8.96 20.14
C ARG A 688 26.82 -7.87 19.63
N PHE A 689 26.20 -8.10 18.48
CA PHE A 689 25.19 -7.19 17.92
C PHE A 689 24.01 -7.07 18.89
N ILE A 690 23.48 -8.20 19.38
CA ILE A 690 22.36 -8.22 20.32
C ILE A 690 22.71 -7.49 21.63
N ALA A 691 23.88 -7.75 22.21
CA ALA A 691 24.31 -7.12 23.46
C ALA A 691 24.48 -5.59 23.33
N LEU A 692 25.02 -5.12 22.19
CA LEU A 692 25.14 -3.68 21.92
C LEU A 692 23.77 -3.03 21.68
N ALA A 693 22.90 -3.70 20.92
CA ALA A 693 21.55 -3.22 20.67
C ALA A 693 20.73 -3.13 21.97
N ASP A 694 20.79 -4.14 22.85
CA ASP A 694 20.13 -4.11 24.16
C ASP A 694 20.59 -2.91 25.00
N ARG A 695 21.90 -2.61 25.04
CA ARG A 695 22.43 -1.44 25.75
C ARG A 695 21.87 -0.13 25.20
N LEU A 696 21.90 0.06 23.88
CA LEU A 696 21.36 1.26 23.23
C LEU A 696 19.87 1.45 23.54
N PHE A 697 19.11 0.36 23.54
CA PHE A 697 17.68 0.42 23.87
C PHE A 697 17.41 0.65 25.35
N ASP A 698 18.21 0.10 26.26
CA ASP A 698 18.10 0.38 27.70
C ASP A 698 18.38 1.87 27.99
N GLU A 699 19.42 2.44 27.40
CA GLU A 699 19.72 3.88 27.48
C GLU A 699 18.60 4.73 26.89
N ALA A 700 18.06 4.33 25.72
CA ALA A 700 16.95 4.99 25.07
C ALA A 700 15.68 5.00 25.95
N GLU A 701 15.28 3.85 26.51
CA GLU A 701 14.11 3.76 27.39
C GLU A 701 14.26 4.63 28.64
N VAL A 702 15.45 4.67 29.24
CA VAL A 702 15.76 5.56 30.37
C VAL A 702 15.61 7.03 29.98
N ALA A 703 16.13 7.43 28.82
CA ALA A 703 16.10 8.82 28.35
C ALA A 703 14.68 9.38 28.16
N VAL A 704 13.68 8.53 27.91
CA VAL A 704 12.29 8.93 27.67
C VAL A 704 11.29 8.31 28.65
N ALA A 705 11.74 7.81 29.80
CA ALA A 705 10.88 7.17 30.80
C ALA A 705 9.71 8.07 31.27
N GLY A 706 9.90 9.39 31.24
CA GLY A 706 8.87 10.39 31.59
C GLY A 706 7.92 10.80 30.44
N ASP A 707 8.11 10.28 29.22
CA ASP A 707 7.27 10.56 28.05
C ASP A 707 6.67 9.23 27.53
N PRO A 708 5.44 8.87 27.96
CA PRO A 708 4.84 7.58 27.61
C PRO A 708 4.72 7.33 26.10
N GLN A 709 4.54 8.38 25.29
CA GLN A 709 4.42 8.27 23.85
C GLN A 709 5.78 7.98 23.20
N ARG A 710 6.85 8.68 23.60
CA ARG A 710 8.19 8.38 23.10
C ARG A 710 8.70 7.03 23.61
N LEU A 711 8.36 6.66 24.86
CA LEU A 711 8.69 5.36 25.41
C LEU A 711 8.03 4.22 24.60
N SER A 712 6.77 4.38 24.18
CA SER A 712 6.13 3.38 23.31
C SER A 712 6.83 3.29 21.96
N HIS A 713 7.25 4.41 21.37
CA HIS A 713 8.03 4.40 20.12
C HIS A 713 9.36 3.63 20.28
N VAL A 714 10.12 3.87 21.35
CA VAL A 714 11.39 3.18 21.63
C VAL A 714 11.15 1.67 21.77
N ARG A 715 10.11 1.27 22.52
CA ARG A 715 9.76 -0.14 22.71
C ARG A 715 9.29 -0.83 21.42
N ALA A 716 8.57 -0.10 20.56
CA ALA A 716 8.19 -0.60 19.24
C ALA A 716 9.43 -0.87 18.36
N ALA A 717 10.47 -0.03 18.43
CA ALA A 717 11.73 -0.27 17.73
C ALA A 717 12.53 -1.44 18.36
N ARG A 718 12.55 -1.54 19.71
CA ARG A 718 13.22 -2.64 20.43
C ARG A 718 12.65 -4.02 20.12
N MET A 719 11.35 -4.08 19.81
CA MET A 719 10.64 -5.31 19.43
C MET A 719 11.39 -6.13 18.38
N SER A 720 12.10 -5.47 17.46
CA SER A 720 12.89 -6.13 16.42
C SER A 720 14.08 -6.92 16.96
N VAL A 721 14.79 -6.38 17.94
CA VAL A 721 15.92 -7.07 18.61
C VAL A 721 15.39 -8.20 19.49
N ASP A 722 14.30 -7.96 20.20
CA ASP A 722 13.65 -8.98 21.02
C ASP A 722 13.16 -10.17 20.17
N TYR A 723 12.60 -9.91 18.99
CA TYR A 723 12.20 -10.96 18.04
C TYR A 723 13.39 -11.87 17.68
N VAL A 724 14.51 -11.28 17.25
CA VAL A 724 15.72 -12.04 16.89
C VAL A 724 16.24 -12.84 18.08
N ALA A 725 16.35 -12.20 19.25
CA ALA A 725 16.83 -12.84 20.46
C ALA A 725 15.94 -14.02 20.89
N LEU A 726 14.61 -13.88 20.83
CA LEU A 726 13.66 -14.91 21.24
C LEU A 726 13.63 -16.11 20.27
N VAL A 727 13.65 -15.85 18.97
CA VAL A 727 13.64 -16.91 17.95
C VAL A 727 14.97 -17.66 17.93
N ASN A 728 16.10 -16.95 18.06
CA ASN A 728 17.45 -17.50 17.89
C ASN A 728 18.18 -17.77 19.24
N ARG A 729 17.46 -17.79 20.36
CA ARG A 729 18.02 -17.85 21.73
C ARG A 729 19.01 -18.98 21.96
N ALA A 730 18.74 -20.18 21.44
CA ALA A 730 19.62 -21.33 21.66
C ALA A 730 20.97 -21.15 20.96
N ALA A 731 20.97 -20.63 19.73
CA ALA A 731 22.19 -20.37 18.98
C ALA A 731 22.98 -19.20 19.58
N LEU A 732 22.29 -18.13 20.01
CA LEU A 732 22.90 -16.97 20.67
C LEU A 732 23.57 -17.34 21.99
N SER A 733 22.92 -18.16 22.83
CA SER A 733 23.54 -18.65 24.08
C SER A 733 24.79 -19.49 23.82
N ALA A 734 24.75 -20.35 22.79
CA ALA A 734 25.92 -21.12 22.38
C ALA A 734 27.05 -20.21 21.84
N MET A 735 26.72 -19.17 21.06
CA MET A 735 27.68 -18.16 20.61
C MET A 735 28.29 -17.38 21.78
N ALA A 736 27.47 -16.94 22.74
CA ALA A 736 27.91 -16.25 23.95
C ALA A 736 28.98 -17.05 24.70
N MET A 737 28.72 -18.34 24.92
CA MET A 737 29.68 -19.25 25.56
C MET A 737 30.96 -19.44 24.75
N ARG A 738 30.87 -19.60 23.42
CA ARG A 738 32.04 -19.80 22.54
C ARG A 738 32.90 -18.55 22.41
N GLU A 739 32.29 -17.37 22.35
CA GLU A 739 32.97 -16.08 22.14
C GLU A 739 33.37 -15.38 23.44
N GLY A 740 32.97 -15.92 24.60
CA GLY A 740 33.22 -15.29 25.90
C GLY A 740 32.49 -13.96 26.07
N VAL A 741 31.31 -13.82 25.46
CA VAL A 741 30.47 -12.62 25.57
C VAL A 741 29.46 -12.84 26.68
N GLU A 742 29.47 -11.97 27.68
CA GLU A 742 28.45 -11.97 28.73
C GLU A 742 27.13 -11.48 28.14
N TRP A 743 26.15 -12.37 28.06
CA TRP A 743 24.81 -12.08 27.56
C TRP A 743 23.78 -12.85 28.35
N ASP A 744 22.89 -12.13 29.04
CA ASP A 744 21.72 -12.70 29.70
C ASP A 744 20.51 -12.62 28.75
N PRO A 745 19.93 -13.75 28.32
CA PRO A 745 18.74 -13.73 27.47
C PRO A 745 17.52 -13.09 28.16
N ALA A 746 17.49 -13.06 29.51
CA ALA A 746 16.44 -12.47 30.34
C ALA A 746 15.02 -12.82 29.85
N MET A 747 14.80 -14.11 29.54
CA MET A 747 13.69 -14.60 28.73
C MET A 747 12.30 -14.12 29.19
N GLU A 748 12.02 -14.18 30.48
CA GLU A 748 10.71 -13.80 31.02
C GLU A 748 10.43 -12.30 30.82
N VAL A 749 11.39 -11.46 31.20
CA VAL A 749 11.29 -9.99 31.03
C VAL A 749 11.21 -9.62 29.56
N ARG A 750 12.05 -10.25 28.72
CA ARG A 750 12.07 -10.03 27.27
C ARG A 750 10.75 -10.41 26.62
N GLN A 751 10.20 -11.59 26.91
CA GLN A 751 8.92 -12.02 26.37
C GLN A 751 7.77 -11.11 26.81
N ALA A 752 7.73 -10.72 28.09
CA ALA A 752 6.69 -9.84 28.61
C ALA A 752 6.70 -8.48 27.88
N ARG A 753 7.88 -7.86 27.74
CA ARG A 753 8.10 -6.64 26.97
C ARG A 753 7.69 -6.81 25.50
N PHE A 754 8.16 -7.87 24.85
CA PHE A 754 7.91 -8.13 23.44
C PHE A 754 6.40 -8.23 23.16
N TRP A 755 5.68 -9.02 23.95
CA TRP A 755 4.23 -9.18 23.77
C TRP A 755 3.43 -7.93 24.13
N ALA A 756 3.90 -7.13 25.10
CA ALA A 756 3.31 -5.82 25.37
C ALA A 756 3.44 -4.87 24.17
N ALA A 757 4.62 -4.82 23.52
CA ALA A 757 4.84 -4.02 22.32
C ALA A 757 4.00 -4.51 21.13
N ILE A 758 3.96 -5.82 20.88
CA ILE A 758 3.09 -6.43 19.84
C ILE A 758 1.63 -6.00 20.02
N SER A 759 1.13 -6.03 21.26
CA SER A 759 -0.24 -5.63 21.58
C SER A 759 -0.45 -4.13 21.41
N ALA A 760 0.49 -3.29 21.85
CA ALA A 760 0.38 -1.84 21.78
C ALA A 760 0.38 -1.33 20.33
N GLU A 761 1.22 -1.90 19.47
CA GLU A 761 1.31 -1.54 18.05
C GLU A 761 0.20 -2.17 17.20
N GLY A 762 -0.53 -3.14 17.75
CA GLY A 762 -1.58 -3.87 17.03
C GLY A 762 -1.02 -4.69 15.86
N VAL A 763 0.14 -5.32 16.05
CA VAL A 763 0.78 -6.18 15.03
C VAL A 763 -0.13 -7.37 14.74
N LYS A 764 -0.36 -7.66 13.46
CA LYS A 764 -1.24 -8.76 13.00
C LYS A 764 -0.48 -9.88 12.33
N ALA A 765 0.66 -9.56 11.72
CA ALA A 765 1.52 -10.52 11.05
C ALA A 765 2.99 -10.24 11.38
N TYR A 766 3.78 -11.30 11.56
CA TYR A 766 5.24 -11.18 11.76
C TYR A 766 6.03 -11.42 10.48
N ARG A 767 5.37 -11.97 9.45
CA ARG A 767 5.88 -12.20 8.09
C ARG A 767 4.71 -12.29 7.12
N GLN A 768 4.98 -12.31 5.81
CA GLN A 768 3.98 -12.62 4.80
C GLN A 768 3.35 -13.99 5.08
N ASP A 769 2.02 -14.03 5.12
CA ASP A 769 1.19 -15.19 5.46
C ASP A 769 1.40 -15.78 6.88
N GLY A 770 2.13 -15.09 7.77
CA GLY A 770 2.40 -15.54 9.14
C GLY A 770 1.67 -14.71 10.21
N SER A 771 0.73 -15.34 10.93
CA SER A 771 -0.06 -14.69 11.99
C SER A 771 0.69 -14.58 13.34
N ILE A 772 0.22 -13.72 14.23
CA ILE A 772 0.71 -13.66 15.62
C ILE A 772 0.52 -14.97 16.38
N THR A 773 -0.52 -15.75 16.08
CA THR A 773 -0.69 -17.09 16.65
C THR A 773 0.45 -18.01 16.24
N ALA A 774 0.81 -18.02 14.95
CA ALA A 774 1.94 -18.81 14.47
C ALA A 774 3.29 -18.33 15.06
N LEU A 775 3.43 -17.03 15.37
CA LEU A 775 4.59 -16.51 16.09
C LEU A 775 4.64 -17.04 17.54
N ARG A 776 3.51 -17.07 18.25
CA ARG A 776 3.44 -17.66 19.61
C ARG A 776 3.86 -19.12 19.60
N GLU A 777 3.37 -19.89 18.63
CA GLU A 777 3.75 -21.29 18.45
C GLU A 777 5.25 -21.43 18.17
N LEU A 778 5.83 -20.62 17.28
CA LEU A 778 7.27 -20.61 16.99
C LEU A 778 8.10 -20.32 18.24
N LEU A 779 7.72 -19.31 19.03
CA LEU A 779 8.46 -18.91 20.23
C LEU A 779 8.34 -19.93 21.37
N ALA A 780 7.28 -20.75 21.38
CA ALA A 780 7.08 -21.81 22.36
C ALA A 780 7.91 -23.08 22.09
N ILE A 781 8.56 -23.19 20.92
CA ILE A 781 9.40 -24.35 20.59
C ILE A 781 10.68 -24.28 21.42
N GLU A 782 10.88 -25.26 22.31
CA GLU A 782 12.14 -25.42 23.03
C GLU A 782 13.17 -26.15 22.18
N ARG A 783 14.27 -25.45 21.89
CA ARG A 783 15.33 -25.92 21.01
C ARG A 783 16.53 -26.42 21.80
N ARG A 784 17.24 -27.38 21.23
CA ARG A 784 18.54 -27.87 21.72
C ARG A 784 19.64 -27.63 20.68
N PRO A 785 20.93 -27.63 21.05
CA PRO A 785 22.01 -27.61 20.07
C PRO A 785 21.83 -28.74 19.05
N PRO A 786 21.90 -28.46 17.72
CA PRO A 786 21.66 -29.48 16.71
C PRO A 786 22.72 -30.57 16.77
N GLN A 787 22.28 -31.84 16.81
CA GLN A 787 23.18 -32.98 16.73
C GLN A 787 23.78 -33.07 15.32
N ALA A 788 25.11 -33.12 15.17
CA ALA A 788 25.75 -33.27 13.86
C ALA A 788 25.29 -34.57 13.16
N PRO A 789 25.04 -34.55 11.84
CA PRO A 789 24.72 -35.77 11.08
C PRO A 789 25.85 -36.80 11.20
N SER A 790 25.53 -38.10 11.32
CA SER A 790 26.57 -39.13 11.50
C SER A 790 27.56 -39.19 10.32
N VAL A 791 27.11 -38.81 9.11
CA VAL A 791 27.92 -38.75 7.89
C VAL A 791 29.09 -37.74 7.98
N VAL A 792 29.02 -36.73 8.88
CA VAL A 792 30.09 -35.72 9.03
C VAL A 792 31.09 -36.07 10.12
N GLN A 793 30.93 -37.20 10.79
CA GLN A 793 31.87 -37.64 11.82
C GLN A 793 33.28 -37.78 11.23
N GLY A 794 34.27 -37.12 11.85
CA GLY A 794 35.64 -37.10 11.37
C GLY A 794 35.95 -36.08 10.26
N LEU A 795 34.95 -35.39 9.71
CA LEU A 795 35.17 -34.30 8.76
C LEU A 795 35.66 -33.05 9.47
N LYS A 796 36.48 -32.24 8.78
CA LYS A 796 36.87 -30.92 9.28
C LYS A 796 35.64 -30.02 9.27
N SER A 797 35.56 -29.09 10.21
CA SER A 797 34.47 -28.10 10.27
C SER A 797 34.34 -27.24 9.00
N ALA A 798 35.41 -27.11 8.21
CA ALA A 798 35.40 -26.40 6.93
C ALA A 798 34.85 -27.22 5.75
N ASP A 799 34.62 -28.53 5.93
CA ASP A 799 34.18 -29.45 4.88
C ASP A 799 32.68 -29.78 4.98
N TRP A 800 31.96 -29.19 5.94
CA TRP A 800 30.51 -29.32 6.03
C TRP A 800 29.85 -28.08 6.67
N VAL A 801 28.57 -27.87 6.39
CA VAL A 801 27.74 -26.83 7.01
C VAL A 801 26.32 -27.34 7.23
N ASP A 802 25.67 -26.87 8.29
CA ASP A 802 24.33 -27.25 8.69
C ASP A 802 23.35 -26.07 8.54
N PHE A 803 22.25 -26.27 7.82
CA PHE A 803 21.16 -25.32 7.65
C PHE A 803 19.90 -25.90 8.30
N GLN A 804 19.58 -25.34 9.46
CA GLN A 804 18.36 -25.66 10.18
C GLN A 804 17.16 -24.94 9.53
N GLU A 805 15.97 -25.22 10.01
CA GLU A 805 14.73 -24.75 9.41
C GLU A 805 14.49 -23.24 9.55
N LEU A 806 15.21 -22.56 10.45
CA LEU A 806 15.31 -21.10 10.48
C LEU A 806 16.01 -20.52 9.24
N SER A 807 16.83 -21.31 8.53
CA SER A 807 17.51 -20.92 7.28
C SER A 807 16.62 -21.07 6.04
N PHE A 808 15.36 -21.50 6.17
CA PHE A 808 14.48 -21.79 5.03
C PHE A 808 13.53 -20.63 4.72
N ASN A 809 13.29 -20.37 3.44
CA ASN A 809 12.13 -19.58 3.02
C ASN A 809 10.90 -20.48 2.98
N LEU A 810 9.88 -20.14 3.77
CA LEU A 810 8.63 -20.90 3.90
C LEU A 810 7.51 -20.21 3.11
N TYR A 811 6.85 -20.97 2.24
CA TYR A 811 5.75 -20.50 1.38
C TYR A 811 4.46 -21.29 1.64
N GLY A 812 3.33 -20.71 1.24
CA GLY A 812 2.02 -21.30 1.45
C GLY A 812 1.78 -21.57 2.94
N ARG A 813 1.30 -22.77 3.28
CA ARG A 813 1.01 -23.14 4.67
C ARG A 813 2.17 -23.82 5.40
N ALA A 814 3.40 -23.76 4.87
CA ALA A 814 4.58 -24.25 5.57
C ALA A 814 4.87 -23.43 6.83
N ARG A 815 5.21 -24.13 7.92
CA ARG A 815 5.53 -23.53 9.22
C ARG A 815 6.47 -24.41 10.03
N ILE A 816 7.22 -23.79 10.93
CA ILE A 816 8.09 -24.48 11.88
C ILE A 816 7.23 -25.02 13.03
N VAL A 817 7.44 -26.28 13.40
CA VAL A 817 6.72 -26.97 14.48
C VAL A 817 7.71 -27.67 15.40
N PRO A 818 7.34 -27.94 16.68
CA PRO A 818 8.15 -28.80 17.52
C PRO A 818 8.19 -30.23 16.97
N ASP A 819 9.37 -30.83 16.93
CA ASP A 819 9.58 -32.23 16.56
C ASP A 819 10.75 -32.84 17.35
N PRO A 820 10.50 -33.66 18.38
CA PRO A 820 11.55 -34.26 19.21
C PRO A 820 12.56 -35.14 18.44
N GLN A 821 12.19 -35.66 17.27
CA GLN A 821 13.07 -36.47 16.42
C GLN A 821 14.00 -35.61 15.56
N ALA A 822 13.65 -34.34 15.37
CA ALA A 822 14.49 -33.39 14.66
C ALA A 822 15.71 -33.01 15.49
N SER A 823 16.71 -32.47 14.81
CA SER A 823 18.05 -32.34 15.33
C SER A 823 18.19 -31.33 16.45
N ASP A 824 17.55 -30.18 16.28
CA ASP A 824 17.45 -29.12 17.27
C ASP A 824 16.08 -29.14 18.01
N ALA A 825 15.28 -30.19 17.80
CA ALA A 825 13.90 -30.37 18.25
C ALA A 825 12.82 -29.54 17.52
N ALA A 826 13.13 -28.97 16.35
CA ALA A 826 12.19 -28.28 15.46
C ALA A 826 12.27 -28.80 14.02
N ALA A 827 11.15 -28.70 13.28
CA ALA A 827 11.13 -29.05 11.86
C ALA A 827 10.19 -28.14 11.07
N ALA A 828 10.50 -27.91 9.79
CA ALA A 828 9.57 -27.27 8.87
C ALA A 828 8.54 -28.28 8.36
N ARG A 829 7.26 -28.04 8.68
CA ARG A 829 6.13 -28.88 8.32
C ARG A 829 5.37 -28.32 7.12
N ILE A 830 5.18 -29.15 6.10
CA ILE A 830 4.35 -28.87 4.91
C ILE A 830 3.09 -29.75 4.98
N PRO A 831 1.87 -29.19 4.99
CA PRO A 831 0.64 -29.99 4.94
C PRO A 831 0.55 -30.86 3.67
N GLY A 832 0.02 -32.07 3.78
CA GLY A 832 -0.07 -33.04 2.68
C GLY A 832 -0.88 -32.59 1.45
N ASN A 833 -1.77 -31.62 1.64
CA ASN A 833 -2.55 -31.00 0.58
C ASN A 833 -1.97 -29.67 0.07
N GLU A 834 -0.81 -29.24 0.56
CA GLU A 834 -0.07 -28.09 0.03
C GLU A 834 0.53 -28.41 -1.34
N ARG A 835 0.49 -27.44 -2.25
CA ARG A 835 0.91 -27.62 -3.65
C ARG A 835 1.97 -26.60 -4.08
N ALA A 836 2.31 -25.64 -3.22
CA ALA A 836 3.40 -24.71 -3.42
C ALA A 836 4.78 -25.40 -3.31
N TRP A 837 5.80 -24.78 -3.89
CA TRP A 837 7.19 -25.03 -3.52
C TRP A 837 7.42 -24.44 -2.13
N ALA A 838 7.10 -25.25 -1.14
CA ALA A 838 6.76 -24.76 0.19
C ALA A 838 7.99 -24.43 1.05
N ILE A 839 9.14 -25.05 0.78
CA ILE A 839 10.41 -24.82 1.49
C ILE A 839 11.50 -24.58 0.44
N HIS A 840 12.18 -23.43 0.52
CA HIS A 840 13.38 -23.15 -0.29
C HIS A 840 14.61 -22.93 0.59
N LEU A 841 15.78 -23.36 0.12
CA LEU A 841 17.08 -22.88 0.59
C LEU A 841 17.78 -22.17 -0.58
N LYS A 842 18.13 -20.90 -0.37
CA LYS A 842 18.85 -20.08 -1.35
C LYS A 842 20.34 -20.39 -1.30
N LEU A 843 21.01 -20.34 -2.45
CA LEU A 843 22.41 -20.76 -2.55
C LEU A 843 23.41 -19.71 -2.04
N ASP A 844 22.98 -18.49 -1.73
CA ASP A 844 23.80 -17.46 -1.07
C ASP A 844 24.20 -17.89 0.37
N ARG A 845 23.46 -18.82 0.97
CA ARG A 845 23.75 -19.42 2.27
C ARG A 845 24.95 -20.36 2.25
N LEU A 846 25.37 -20.84 1.08
CA LEU A 846 26.52 -21.75 0.97
C LEU A 846 27.83 -21.01 1.29
N PRO A 847 28.85 -21.72 1.81
CA PRO A 847 30.17 -21.15 1.97
C PRO A 847 30.71 -20.64 0.63
N GLY A 848 31.36 -19.47 0.65
CA GLY A 848 31.83 -18.78 -0.55
C GLY A 848 32.88 -19.55 -1.37
N GLU A 849 33.61 -20.47 -0.75
CA GLU A 849 34.60 -21.32 -1.41
C GLU A 849 34.14 -22.78 -1.48
N GLY A 850 34.43 -23.41 -2.62
CA GLY A 850 34.18 -24.84 -2.84
C GLY A 850 32.91 -25.15 -3.63
N ARG A 851 32.71 -26.45 -3.87
CA ARG A 851 31.51 -27.03 -4.47
C ARG A 851 30.88 -27.93 -3.40
N TRP A 852 29.56 -27.99 -3.33
CA TRP A 852 28.85 -28.55 -2.20
C TRP A 852 27.76 -29.53 -2.64
N ASP A 853 27.75 -30.73 -2.07
CA ASP A 853 26.66 -31.69 -2.20
C ASP A 853 25.66 -31.46 -1.06
N LEU A 854 24.38 -31.23 -1.41
CA LEU A 854 23.34 -30.91 -0.43
C LEU A 854 22.47 -32.11 -0.12
N TYR A 855 22.20 -32.34 1.16
CA TYR A 855 21.34 -33.41 1.65
C TYR A 855 20.20 -32.81 2.46
N ALA A 856 18.96 -33.17 2.14
CA ALA A 856 17.80 -32.83 2.94
C ALA A 856 17.42 -34.01 3.84
N ARG A 857 17.15 -33.73 5.12
CA ARG A 857 16.68 -34.73 6.09
C ARG A 857 15.18 -34.60 6.25
N VAL A 858 14.42 -35.56 5.72
CA VAL A 858 12.95 -35.47 5.58
C VAL A 858 12.22 -36.70 6.13
N ARG A 859 11.00 -36.51 6.63
CA ARG A 859 10.08 -37.60 7.06
C ARG A 859 8.62 -37.27 6.78
N ILE A 860 7.75 -38.27 6.87
CA ILE A 860 6.28 -38.10 6.81
C ILE A 860 5.64 -38.45 8.17
N ASP A 861 4.60 -37.71 8.60
CA ASP A 861 3.95 -37.91 9.91
C ASP A 861 3.06 -39.17 9.97
N ALA A 862 2.42 -39.54 8.87
CA ALA A 862 1.66 -40.79 8.72
C ALA A 862 1.40 -41.08 7.23
N PRO A 863 1.47 -42.34 6.78
CA PRO A 863 0.90 -42.74 5.49
C PRO A 863 -0.63 -42.72 5.59
N SER A 864 -1.31 -41.94 4.73
CA SER A 864 -2.77 -42.00 4.60
C SER A 864 -3.16 -43.36 3.99
N GLN A 865 -4.27 -43.94 4.46
CA GLN A 865 -4.80 -45.21 3.92
C GLN A 865 -5.37 -45.09 2.50
N SER A 866 -5.38 -43.89 1.92
CA SER A 866 -5.92 -43.61 0.59
C SER A 866 -5.07 -42.56 -0.14
N GLY A 867 -4.23 -43.03 -1.05
CA GLY A 867 -3.44 -42.18 -1.95
C GLY A 867 -2.44 -42.97 -2.78
N HIS A 868 -1.93 -42.34 -3.84
CA HIS A 868 -0.81 -42.86 -4.63
C HIS A 868 0.47 -42.90 -3.79
N ASP A 869 1.42 -43.80 -4.11
CA ASP A 869 2.71 -43.95 -3.42
C ASP A 869 3.60 -42.69 -3.42
N PHE A 870 3.17 -41.58 -3.99
CA PHE A 870 3.97 -40.37 -4.16
C PHE A 870 3.96 -39.47 -2.92
N ALA A 871 5.10 -39.16 -2.32
CA ALA A 871 5.15 -38.33 -1.10
C ALA A 871 5.63 -36.89 -1.37
N ALA A 872 6.79 -36.72 -2.03
CA ALA A 872 7.47 -35.43 -2.11
C ALA A 872 8.34 -35.28 -3.36
N ILE A 873 8.67 -34.04 -3.71
CA ILE A 873 9.72 -33.71 -4.68
C ILE A 873 10.74 -32.80 -4.02
N LEU A 874 12.02 -33.12 -4.21
CA LEU A 874 13.16 -32.26 -3.90
C LEU A 874 13.85 -31.91 -5.22
N GLY A 875 14.20 -30.65 -5.43
CA GLY A 875 14.88 -30.26 -6.66
C GLY A 875 15.62 -28.94 -6.56
N ALA A 876 16.28 -28.58 -7.66
CA ALA A 876 16.96 -27.30 -7.83
C ALA A 876 16.30 -26.47 -8.93
N TYR A 877 16.44 -25.14 -8.86
CA TYR A 877 15.92 -24.19 -9.86
C TYR A 877 16.98 -23.16 -10.29
N PRO A 878 16.89 -22.59 -11.51
CA PRO A 878 15.89 -22.87 -12.56
C PRO A 878 16.15 -24.20 -13.29
N GLY A 879 15.08 -24.95 -13.60
CA GLY A 879 15.14 -26.18 -14.40
C GLY A 879 14.38 -27.36 -13.77
N SER A 880 13.19 -27.67 -14.28
CA SER A 880 12.31 -28.75 -13.78
C SER A 880 12.88 -30.18 -13.90
N ARG A 881 13.99 -30.35 -14.64
CA ARG A 881 14.61 -31.66 -14.90
C ARG A 881 15.62 -32.11 -13.83
N ALA A 882 16.02 -31.23 -12.91
CA ALA A 882 16.91 -31.55 -11.79
C ALA A 882 16.10 -31.75 -10.50
N SER A 883 15.25 -32.78 -10.47
CA SER A 883 14.45 -33.10 -9.28
C SER A 883 14.38 -34.60 -9.02
N THR A 884 14.22 -34.97 -7.76
CA THR A 884 14.06 -36.35 -7.30
C THR A 884 12.66 -36.50 -6.75
N ARG A 885 11.93 -37.45 -7.32
CA ARG A 885 10.64 -37.91 -6.81
C ARG A 885 10.88 -38.85 -5.63
N LEU A 886 10.20 -38.61 -4.52
CA LEU A 886 10.21 -39.47 -3.34
C LEU A 886 8.84 -40.11 -3.18
N ASP A 887 8.83 -41.44 -3.16
CA ASP A 887 7.65 -42.22 -2.86
C ASP A 887 7.59 -42.55 -1.35
N ALA A 888 6.38 -42.75 -0.81
CA ALA A 888 6.11 -42.97 0.61
C ALA A 888 6.90 -44.17 1.17
N ALA A 889 7.09 -45.23 0.38
CA ALA A 889 7.91 -46.38 0.78
C ALA A 889 9.37 -46.02 1.07
N ARG A 890 9.92 -45.01 0.37
CA ARG A 890 11.29 -44.52 0.60
C ARG A 890 11.42 -43.68 1.88
N LEU A 891 10.31 -43.19 2.43
CA LEU A 891 10.23 -42.40 3.66
C LEU A 891 9.53 -43.15 4.82
N GLY A 892 9.24 -44.45 4.60
CA GLY A 892 8.06 -45.15 5.11
C GLY A 892 8.13 -45.80 6.49
N ASP A 893 8.87 -45.21 7.44
CA ASP A 893 8.98 -45.72 8.81
C ASP A 893 8.73 -44.65 9.88
N GLY A 894 8.33 -43.44 9.47
CA GLY A 894 8.13 -42.31 10.37
C GLY A 894 9.44 -41.69 10.90
N ASN A 895 10.61 -42.19 10.47
CA ASN A 895 11.92 -41.65 10.81
C ASN A 895 12.44 -40.71 9.72
N TYR A 896 13.42 -39.89 10.09
CA TYR A 896 14.11 -39.01 9.18
C TYR A 896 15.07 -39.76 8.24
N THR A 897 14.87 -39.57 6.94
CA THR A 897 15.75 -40.09 5.88
C THR A 897 16.56 -38.96 5.25
N GLU A 898 17.85 -39.18 5.02
CA GLU A 898 18.73 -38.25 4.32
C GLU A 898 18.69 -38.48 2.81
N ILE A 899 18.38 -37.43 2.06
CA ILE A 899 18.21 -37.49 0.60
C ILE A 899 19.14 -36.47 -0.05
N LEU A 900 20.03 -36.95 -0.93
CA LEU A 900 20.85 -36.10 -1.79
C LEU A 900 19.95 -35.29 -2.73
N ILE A 901 20.14 -33.97 -2.76
CA ILE A 901 19.44 -33.06 -3.64
C ILE A 901 20.10 -33.08 -5.03
N PRO A 902 19.35 -33.37 -6.10
CA PRO A 902 19.90 -33.44 -7.46
C PRO A 902 20.24 -32.05 -8.02
N GLY A 903 21.07 -32.01 -9.06
CA GLY A 903 21.49 -30.76 -9.72
C GLY A 903 22.79 -30.15 -9.16
N GLY A 904 23.35 -30.75 -8.11
CA GLY A 904 24.66 -30.41 -7.58
C GLY A 904 25.84 -30.99 -8.38
N PRO A 905 27.08 -30.75 -7.92
CA PRO A 905 27.38 -29.99 -6.71
C PRO A 905 27.16 -28.49 -6.92
N PHE A 906 26.70 -27.82 -5.87
CA PHE A 906 26.30 -26.42 -5.87
C PHE A 906 27.46 -25.50 -5.47
N VAL A 907 27.38 -24.24 -5.89
CA VAL A 907 28.32 -23.19 -5.49
C VAL A 907 27.53 -22.03 -4.90
N MET A 908 28.15 -21.25 -4.02
CA MET A 908 27.54 -20.03 -3.53
C MET A 908 27.24 -19.09 -4.70
N THR A 909 26.01 -18.55 -4.72
CA THR A 909 25.60 -17.55 -5.70
C THR A 909 24.58 -16.61 -5.06
N LYS A 910 24.75 -15.30 -5.31
CA LYS A 910 23.80 -14.26 -4.88
C LYS A 910 22.56 -14.14 -5.78
N ASP A 911 22.53 -14.91 -6.86
CA ASP A 911 21.37 -15.02 -7.74
C ASP A 911 20.24 -15.77 -7.02
N HIS A 912 19.30 -15.02 -6.43
CA HIS A 912 18.14 -15.59 -5.72
C HIS A 912 17.11 -16.24 -6.66
N ALA A 913 17.29 -16.17 -7.98
CA ALA A 913 16.58 -17.03 -8.91
C ALA A 913 17.12 -18.47 -8.92
N LYS A 914 18.16 -18.77 -8.13
CA LYS A 914 18.71 -20.10 -7.93
C LYS A 914 18.55 -20.58 -6.50
N GLY A 915 18.28 -21.86 -6.35
CA GLY A 915 18.05 -22.47 -5.04
C GLY A 915 17.65 -23.92 -5.15
N ILE A 916 17.38 -24.50 -3.99
CA ILE A 916 16.70 -25.79 -3.88
C ILE A 916 15.28 -25.56 -3.38
N TYR A 917 14.37 -26.46 -3.75
CA TYR A 917 12.99 -26.46 -3.29
C TYR A 917 12.56 -27.84 -2.81
N ILE A 918 11.63 -27.86 -1.86
CA ILE A 918 10.96 -29.06 -1.36
C ILE A 918 9.45 -28.82 -1.43
N GLN A 919 8.71 -29.77 -2.00
CA GLN A 919 7.26 -29.72 -2.12
C GLN A 919 6.62 -31.09 -1.86
N VAL A 920 5.34 -31.08 -1.49
CA VAL A 920 4.54 -32.31 -1.37
C VAL A 920 4.03 -32.75 -2.75
N GLY A 921 4.01 -34.06 -2.99
CA GLY A 921 3.52 -34.65 -4.23
C GLY A 921 2.03 -34.43 -4.47
N ARG A 922 1.61 -34.12 -5.71
CA ARG A 922 0.18 -34.07 -6.07
C ARG A 922 -0.49 -35.43 -5.83
N GLY A 923 -1.57 -35.44 -5.06
CA GLY A 923 -2.27 -36.68 -4.69
C GLY A 923 -1.53 -37.51 -3.63
N ALA A 924 -0.60 -36.90 -2.89
CA ALA A 924 0.20 -37.60 -1.89
C ALA A 924 -0.63 -38.26 -0.78
N SER A 925 -0.18 -39.45 -0.39
CA SER A 925 -0.74 -40.27 0.68
C SER A 925 -0.17 -39.89 2.06
N THR A 926 -0.07 -38.60 2.39
CA THR A 926 0.47 -38.17 3.69
C THR A 926 -0.28 -36.99 4.27
N ASP A 927 -0.37 -36.92 5.60
CA ASP A 927 -0.92 -35.77 6.32
C ASP A 927 0.05 -34.57 6.30
N ALA A 928 1.36 -34.84 6.33
CA ALA A 928 2.40 -33.82 6.23
C ALA A 928 3.78 -34.40 5.92
N LEU A 929 4.58 -33.57 5.24
CA LEU A 929 6.02 -33.73 5.06
C LEU A 929 6.75 -32.83 6.06
N LEU A 930 7.73 -33.36 6.78
CA LEU A 930 8.61 -32.60 7.67
C LEU A 930 10.03 -32.60 7.15
N VAL A 931 10.68 -31.45 7.28
CA VAL A 931 12.08 -31.23 6.95
C VAL A 931 12.78 -30.76 8.22
N ASP A 932 13.68 -31.60 8.74
CA ASP A 932 14.53 -31.29 9.90
C ASP A 932 15.56 -30.23 9.50
N ARG A 933 16.39 -30.56 8.51
CA ARG A 933 17.51 -29.72 8.09
C ARG A 933 17.91 -29.96 6.64
N ILE A 934 18.75 -29.08 6.13
CA ILE A 934 19.58 -29.32 4.94
C ILE A 934 21.03 -29.17 5.38
N PHE A 935 21.90 -30.12 5.06
CA PHE A 935 23.33 -29.97 5.31
C PHE A 935 24.12 -30.10 4.01
N ALA A 936 25.24 -29.40 3.94
CA ALA A 936 26.12 -29.42 2.78
C ALA A 936 27.43 -30.10 3.14
N LEU A 937 27.92 -30.96 2.25
CA LEU A 937 29.25 -31.56 2.32
C LEU A 937 30.11 -31.02 1.18
N ARG A 938 31.38 -30.72 1.46
CA ARG A 938 32.31 -30.34 0.40
C ARG A 938 32.41 -31.48 -0.61
N HIS A 939 32.17 -31.16 -1.87
CA HIS A 939 32.14 -32.13 -2.96
C HIS A 939 33.48 -32.87 -3.07
N GLY A 940 33.41 -34.20 -3.19
CA GLY A 940 34.57 -35.07 -3.23
C GLY A 940 35.12 -35.48 -1.85
N THR A 941 34.55 -34.98 -0.75
CA THR A 941 34.87 -35.47 0.60
C THR A 941 34.22 -36.84 0.79
N ARG A 942 35.04 -37.88 1.03
CA ARG A 942 34.51 -39.24 1.27
C ARG A 942 33.98 -39.32 2.69
N ALA A 943 32.67 -39.50 2.83
CA ALA A 943 32.08 -39.98 4.07
C ALA A 943 32.50 -41.44 4.29
N GLU A 944 32.97 -41.78 5.49
CA GLU A 944 33.40 -43.15 5.83
C GLU A 944 32.24 -44.17 5.78
N ASN A 945 30.99 -43.72 5.70
CA ASN A 945 29.77 -44.56 5.75
C ASN A 945 28.97 -44.68 4.44
N GLY A 946 29.63 -44.68 3.26
CA GLY A 946 29.10 -45.40 2.10
C GLY A 946 27.89 -44.82 1.34
N LEU A 947 27.57 -43.53 1.43
CA LEU A 947 26.49 -42.90 0.62
C LEU A 947 26.81 -42.73 -0.89
N GLY A 948 27.85 -43.38 -1.40
CA GLY A 948 28.43 -43.13 -2.73
C GLY A 948 28.01 -44.06 -3.89
N LYS A 949 27.02 -44.95 -3.74
CA LYS A 949 26.59 -45.86 -4.82
C LYS A 949 25.08 -46.06 -4.87
N ALA A 950 24.35 -45.15 -5.50
CA ALA A 950 23.07 -45.42 -6.19
C ALA A 950 22.52 -44.12 -6.83
N ALA A 951 23.21 -43.54 -7.82
CA ALA A 951 22.66 -42.45 -8.64
C ALA A 951 23.44 -42.30 -9.96
N SER A 952 23.64 -43.41 -10.67
CA SER A 952 24.05 -43.38 -12.08
C SER A 952 23.47 -44.60 -12.79
N GLU A 953 22.15 -44.60 -12.94
CA GLU A 953 21.42 -45.33 -13.98
C GLU A 953 20.05 -44.67 -14.16
#